data_AF-A0A1S3MHB4-F1
#
_entry.id   AF-A0A1S3MHB4-F1
#
_cell.length_a   1.000
_cell.length_b   1.000
_cell.length_c   1.000
_cell.angle_alpha   90.00
_cell.angle_beta   90.00
_cell.angle_gamma   90.00
#
_symmetry.space_group_name_H-M   'P 1'
#
loop_
_entity.id
_entity.type
_entity.pdbx_description
1 polymer ?
#
loop_
_entity_poly.entity_id
_entity_poly.type
_entity_poly.pdbx_seq_one_letter_code
_entity_poly.pdbx_strand_id
1 'polypeptide(L)'
;MLVGSGVRTCMDGGWDGRVPVCEVVKCGKPPNIVNGGPVVPPEDTYDYGSVVQYDCEKDYTLVGSKSITCRENGEFQPAPPECKMVSCPSPVVENGVRIDGRPPYTYKSFVTYRCNAGYEMEGQASLTCEIEGWSAPYPTCKAKNCTKPIGGPNMVLSDAFITQETFVDGAKVTFQCAIGYARTGGSPSVTCTAGMWSDVKLECGRKSCGSPGEVMNGWFNLSEGILFGDKAVATCNTGYMLVGSGVRTCMDGGWDGRVPVCEVVKCGKPPNIVNGGPVVPPEDTYDYGSVVQYDCEKDYTLVGSKSITCRENGEFQPAPPECKMVSCPPPVVENGVRIDGRPPYTYKSFVMYRCNAGYEMEGQASLTCEIEGWSAPYPTCKAKNCTKPIGGPNMVLSDAFITQETFVDGAKVTFQCAIGYARTGGSPSVTCTAGMWSDVKLECGRKSCGSPGEVMNGRFNLSEGILFGDKAVATCDTGYMLVGSGVRTCMDGGWDGRVPVCEVVKCGKPPNIVNGGPVVPPEDTYDYGSVVQYDCEKDYTLVGSKSITCRENGEFQPAPPECKMVSCPSPVVENGVRIDGRPPYTYKSFVTYRCNAGYEMEGQASLTCEIEGWSAPYPTCKDRVTRPTDLTPKANDNTGIIAGSVVAVLAVICLAIVAVVYKVKRSSRGGYSSNVATKNSEDNEL
;
A
#
# COMPACT_ATOMS: atom_id res chain seq x y z
N MET A 1 159.52 60.19 11.10
CA MET A 1 160.65 59.27 11.38
C MET A 1 161.82 60.07 11.95
N LEU A 2 162.49 59.57 13.00
CA LEU A 2 163.69 60.20 13.57
C LEU A 2 164.95 59.68 12.85
N VAL A 3 165.88 60.57 12.52
CA VAL A 3 167.15 60.27 11.85
C VAL A 3 168.31 60.63 12.79
N GLY A 4 169.05 59.61 13.24
CA GLY A 4 170.17 59.71 14.19
C GLY A 4 169.89 59.03 15.53
N SER A 5 170.92 58.91 16.39
CA SER A 5 170.77 58.30 17.72
C SER A 5 169.92 59.19 18.64
N GLY A 6 168.88 58.60 19.23
CA GLY A 6 168.03 59.26 20.24
C GLY A 6 168.67 59.40 21.62
N VAL A 7 169.85 58.81 21.85
CA VAL A 7 170.63 58.92 23.09
C VAL A 7 172.03 59.43 22.76
N ARG A 8 172.55 60.34 23.59
CA ARG A 8 173.89 60.92 23.51
C ARG A 8 174.50 60.93 24.91
N THR A 9 175.80 60.67 25.03
CA THR A 9 176.49 60.59 26.32
C THR A 9 177.38 61.82 26.52
N CYS A 10 177.39 62.37 27.74
CA CYS A 10 178.28 63.48 28.08
C CYS A 10 179.66 62.94 28.50
N MET A 11 180.71 63.44 27.87
CA MET A 11 182.11 63.13 28.18
C MET A 11 182.88 64.43 28.44
N ASP A 12 184.07 64.33 29.01
CA ASP A 12 184.86 65.50 29.41
C ASP A 12 185.34 66.28 28.17
N GLY A 13 184.67 67.41 27.89
CA GLY A 13 184.82 68.20 26.66
C GLY A 13 183.59 68.25 25.74
N GLY A 14 182.56 67.40 25.91
CA GLY A 14 181.32 67.51 25.15
C GLY A 14 180.43 66.26 25.08
N TRP A 15 179.27 66.40 24.44
CA TRP A 15 178.35 65.29 24.14
C TRP A 15 178.75 64.58 22.84
N ASP A 16 178.79 63.24 22.84
CA ASP A 16 179.12 62.46 21.64
C ASP A 16 178.06 62.61 20.51
N GLY A 17 178.42 62.34 19.26
CA GLY A 17 177.49 62.29 18.13
C GLY A 17 176.94 63.65 17.63
N ARG A 18 175.93 63.60 16.75
CA ARG A 18 175.15 64.76 16.27
C ARG A 18 173.75 64.74 16.88
N VAL A 19 173.08 65.89 16.90
CA VAL A 19 171.66 65.99 17.30
C VAL A 19 170.79 65.32 16.21
N PRO A 20 169.86 64.41 16.56
CA PRO A 20 168.96 63.78 15.59
C PRO A 20 167.81 64.71 15.16
N VAL A 21 167.23 64.46 13.99
CA VAL A 21 166.18 65.29 13.35
C VAL A 21 164.99 64.43 12.93
N CYS A 22 163.77 65.00 12.92
CA CYS A 22 162.55 64.30 12.48
C CYS A 22 162.09 64.75 11.09
N GLU A 23 161.74 63.80 10.24
CA GLU A 23 161.12 64.01 8.91
C GLU A 23 159.74 63.32 8.81
N VAL A 24 158.92 63.70 7.83
CA VAL A 24 157.53 63.21 7.63
C VAL A 24 157.51 61.88 6.88
N VAL A 25 156.58 60.98 7.23
CA VAL A 25 156.39 59.69 6.55
C VAL A 25 155.51 59.86 5.30
N LYS A 26 155.96 59.27 4.19
CA LYS A 26 155.23 59.19 2.92
C LYS A 26 154.98 57.72 2.55
N CYS A 27 153.79 57.42 2.03
CA CYS A 27 153.48 56.16 1.38
C CYS A 27 153.81 56.21 -0.11
N GLY A 28 154.09 55.06 -0.74
CA GLY A 28 154.19 54.93 -2.20
C GLY A 28 152.82 54.89 -2.89
N LYS A 29 152.77 54.43 -4.15
CA LYS A 29 151.51 54.24 -4.89
C LYS A 29 150.58 53.20 -4.21
N PRO A 30 149.26 53.45 -4.12
CA PRO A 30 148.28 52.47 -3.65
C PRO A 30 148.18 51.27 -4.62
N PRO A 31 147.81 50.06 -4.14
CA PRO A 31 147.75 48.88 -5.00
C PRO A 31 146.60 48.94 -6.01
N ASN A 32 146.80 48.38 -7.21
CA ASN A 32 145.69 48.10 -8.12
C ASN A 32 144.95 46.81 -7.70
N ILE A 33 143.65 46.75 -7.99
CA ILE A 33 142.82 45.55 -7.84
C ILE A 33 142.41 45.03 -9.22
N VAL A 34 141.76 43.87 -9.27
CA VAL A 34 141.29 43.25 -10.52
C VAL A 34 139.80 43.59 -10.72
N ASN A 35 139.41 43.95 -11.95
CA ASN A 35 138.06 44.37 -12.33
C ASN A 35 137.54 45.58 -11.52
N GLY A 36 138.44 46.54 -11.26
CA GLY A 36 138.20 47.71 -10.44
C GLY A 36 139.50 48.48 -10.19
N GLY A 37 139.43 49.64 -9.55
CA GLY A 37 140.62 50.45 -9.28
C GLY A 37 140.35 51.73 -8.50
N PRO A 38 141.40 52.51 -8.21
CA PRO A 38 141.27 53.83 -7.59
C PRO A 38 140.35 54.75 -8.42
N VAL A 39 139.38 55.40 -7.75
CA VAL A 39 138.41 56.33 -8.37
C VAL A 39 139.10 57.57 -8.99
N VAL A 40 140.30 57.89 -8.53
CA VAL A 40 141.14 58.99 -9.00
C VAL A 40 142.55 58.43 -9.32
N PRO A 41 143.20 58.84 -10.43
CA PRO A 41 144.52 58.33 -10.80
C PRO A 41 145.57 58.49 -9.68
N PRO A 42 146.38 57.45 -9.36
CA PRO A 42 147.28 57.48 -8.23
C PRO A 42 148.60 58.23 -8.48
N GLU A 43 148.98 59.10 -7.54
CA GLU A 43 150.25 59.83 -7.50
C GLU A 43 151.40 58.97 -6.94
N ASP A 44 152.66 59.34 -7.22
CA ASP A 44 153.85 58.53 -6.86
C ASP A 44 154.15 58.47 -5.36
N THR A 45 153.82 59.50 -4.59
CA THR A 45 153.99 59.50 -3.12
C THR A 45 152.85 60.24 -2.43
N TYR A 46 152.29 59.65 -1.38
CA TYR A 46 151.22 60.21 -0.57
C TYR A 46 151.70 60.55 0.84
N ASP A 47 151.30 61.72 1.37
CA ASP A 47 151.59 62.09 2.75
C ASP A 47 150.70 61.33 3.75
N TYR A 48 151.23 61.11 4.96
CA TYR A 48 150.53 60.48 6.08
C TYR A 48 149.10 61.02 6.26
N GLY A 49 148.11 60.12 6.31
CA GLY A 49 146.68 60.45 6.43
C GLY A 49 145.91 60.55 5.11
N SER A 50 146.59 60.54 3.95
CA SER A 50 145.94 60.55 2.62
C SER A 50 145.01 59.34 2.40
N VAL A 51 143.83 59.56 1.80
CA VAL A 51 142.81 58.52 1.56
C VAL A 51 142.61 58.26 0.07
N VAL A 52 142.53 56.98 -0.31
CA VAL A 52 142.25 56.52 -1.68
C VAL A 52 140.95 55.70 -1.66
N GLN A 53 140.02 55.98 -2.58
CA GLN A 53 138.79 55.21 -2.75
C GLN A 53 138.85 54.33 -4.00
N TYR A 54 138.14 53.21 -4.00
CA TYR A 54 138.04 52.26 -5.11
C TYR A 54 136.61 52.15 -5.64
N ASP A 55 136.45 51.81 -6.91
CA ASP A 55 135.19 51.25 -7.42
C ASP A 55 135.46 50.02 -8.29
N CYS A 56 134.43 49.20 -8.47
CA CYS A 56 134.47 48.04 -9.36
C CYS A 56 134.00 48.39 -10.77
N GLU A 57 134.49 47.63 -11.74
CA GLU A 57 133.97 47.63 -13.09
C GLU A 57 132.52 47.11 -13.11
N LYS A 58 131.82 47.47 -14.19
CA LYS A 58 130.39 47.16 -14.34
C LYS A 58 130.13 45.66 -14.22
N ASP A 59 129.03 45.32 -13.58
CA ASP A 59 128.53 43.95 -13.35
C ASP A 59 129.38 43.14 -12.32
N TYR A 60 130.39 43.77 -11.67
CA TYR A 60 131.05 43.29 -10.45
C TYR A 60 130.59 44.07 -9.20
N THR A 61 130.54 43.40 -8.06
CA THR A 61 130.18 43.96 -6.74
C THR A 61 131.42 44.17 -5.88
N LEU A 62 131.53 45.32 -5.21
CA LEU A 62 132.64 45.65 -4.31
C LEU A 62 132.48 44.93 -2.95
N VAL A 63 133.43 44.06 -2.64
CA VAL A 63 133.48 43.24 -1.42
C VAL A 63 134.69 43.68 -0.59
N GLY A 64 134.44 44.47 0.46
CA GLY A 64 135.48 45.00 1.34
C GLY A 64 135.25 46.48 1.66
N SER A 65 136.26 47.14 2.23
CA SER A 65 136.22 48.57 2.51
C SER A 65 136.45 49.37 1.22
N LYS A 66 135.51 50.25 0.85
CA LYS A 66 135.60 51.10 -0.35
C LYS A 66 136.76 52.13 -0.33
N SER A 67 137.46 52.28 0.80
CA SER A 67 138.53 53.26 0.98
C SER A 67 139.67 52.76 1.86
N ILE A 68 140.90 53.14 1.52
CA ILE A 68 142.15 52.83 2.25
C ILE A 68 142.92 54.13 2.57
N THR A 69 143.74 54.13 3.62
CA THR A 69 144.40 55.36 4.15
C THR A 69 145.88 55.14 4.42
N CYS A 70 146.75 56.08 4.01
CA CYS A 70 148.18 56.08 4.27
C CYS A 70 148.48 56.23 5.78
N ARG A 71 149.22 55.28 6.37
CA ARG A 71 149.51 55.19 7.81
C ARG A 71 150.98 55.44 8.15
N GLU A 72 151.27 55.47 9.45
CA GLU A 72 152.56 55.87 10.02
C GLU A 72 153.73 54.91 9.69
N ASN A 73 153.40 53.71 9.22
CA ASN A 73 154.37 52.72 8.72
C ASN A 73 154.76 52.94 7.25
N GLY A 74 154.12 53.86 6.52
CA GLY A 74 154.35 54.10 5.09
C GLY A 74 153.49 53.24 4.15
N GLU A 75 152.46 52.56 4.64
CA GLU A 75 151.55 51.75 3.83
C GLU A 75 150.10 52.26 3.87
N PHE A 76 149.30 51.87 2.88
CA PHE A 76 147.85 52.07 2.89
C PHE A 76 147.13 50.95 3.65
N GLN A 77 146.23 51.31 4.57
CA GLN A 77 145.41 50.36 5.33
C GLN A 77 143.95 50.85 5.47
N PRO A 78 142.93 49.97 5.50
CA PRO A 78 143.01 48.50 5.38
C PRO A 78 143.45 48.03 3.98
N ALA A 79 143.53 46.72 3.76
CA ALA A 79 143.75 46.15 2.42
C ALA A 79 142.64 46.59 1.44
N PRO A 80 142.94 46.75 0.14
CA PRO A 80 141.97 47.20 -0.85
C PRO A 80 140.87 46.14 -1.10
N PRO A 81 139.68 46.53 -1.56
CA PRO A 81 138.53 45.63 -1.71
C PRO A 81 138.63 44.73 -2.94
N GLU A 82 137.89 43.61 -2.94
CA GLU A 82 137.80 42.68 -4.07
C GLU A 82 136.52 42.93 -4.89
N CYS A 83 136.59 42.77 -6.22
CA CYS A 83 135.43 42.91 -7.11
C CYS A 83 134.93 41.54 -7.57
N LYS A 84 133.71 41.14 -7.19
CA LYS A 84 133.15 39.78 -7.42
C LYS A 84 131.80 39.80 -8.13
N MET A 85 131.58 38.85 -9.03
CA MET A 85 130.30 38.64 -9.73
C MET A 85 129.47 37.58 -8.99
N VAL A 86 128.19 37.85 -8.74
CA VAL A 86 127.29 36.97 -7.95
C VAL A 86 126.02 36.68 -8.74
N SER A 87 125.66 35.39 -8.87
CA SER A 87 124.46 34.94 -9.58
C SER A 87 123.91 33.63 -8.98
N CYS A 88 122.58 33.55 -8.82
CA CYS A 88 121.89 32.40 -8.23
C CYS A 88 121.01 31.64 -9.25
N PRO A 89 120.99 30.28 -9.22
CA PRO A 89 120.19 29.46 -10.13
C PRO A 89 118.68 29.54 -9.80
N SER A 90 117.81 29.43 -10.81
CA SER A 90 116.35 29.46 -10.60
C SER A 90 115.84 28.19 -9.90
N PRO A 91 115.15 28.28 -8.76
CA PRO A 91 114.56 27.12 -8.11
C PRO A 91 113.43 26.47 -8.93
N VAL A 92 113.24 25.17 -8.75
CA VAL A 92 112.08 24.41 -9.22
C VAL A 92 111.43 23.78 -7.98
N VAL A 93 110.12 23.97 -7.82
CA VAL A 93 109.34 23.53 -6.65
C VAL A 93 108.15 22.72 -7.14
N GLU A 94 108.18 21.40 -6.92
CA GLU A 94 107.05 20.53 -7.25
C GLU A 94 105.84 20.85 -6.37
N ASN A 95 104.64 20.70 -6.94
CA ASN A 95 103.36 21.09 -6.32
C ASN A 95 103.31 22.54 -5.80
N GLY A 96 104.18 23.42 -6.30
CA GLY A 96 104.17 24.85 -6.03
C GLY A 96 104.26 25.69 -7.30
N VAL A 97 103.90 26.97 -7.17
CA VAL A 97 103.95 27.97 -8.22
C VAL A 97 104.77 29.17 -7.76
N ARG A 98 105.67 29.66 -8.61
CA ARG A 98 106.39 30.92 -8.37
C ARG A 98 105.40 32.08 -8.50
N ILE A 99 105.17 32.81 -7.41
CA ILE A 99 104.26 33.95 -7.38
C ILE A 99 104.97 35.30 -7.54
N ASP A 100 106.25 35.39 -7.21
CA ASP A 100 107.04 36.63 -7.38
C ASP A 100 108.53 36.34 -7.66
N GLY A 101 109.25 37.34 -8.14
CA GLY A 101 110.64 37.27 -8.60
C GLY A 101 110.80 36.71 -10.01
N ARG A 102 111.78 37.22 -10.75
CA ARG A 102 112.13 36.76 -12.11
C ARG A 102 113.65 36.72 -12.30
N PRO A 103 114.19 35.72 -13.03
CA PRO A 103 115.61 35.67 -13.37
C PRO A 103 115.98 36.76 -14.40
N PRO A 104 117.26 37.15 -14.53
CA PRO A 104 118.42 36.63 -13.79
C PRO A 104 118.45 37.08 -12.32
N TYR A 105 118.86 36.20 -11.43
CA TYR A 105 118.98 36.49 -9.99
C TYR A 105 120.43 36.87 -9.66
N THR A 106 120.67 38.16 -9.43
CA THR A 106 121.95 38.71 -8.96
C THR A 106 121.90 38.99 -7.45
N TYR A 107 123.00 39.43 -6.84
CA TYR A 107 123.05 39.80 -5.42
C TYR A 107 121.87 40.70 -4.99
N LYS A 108 121.23 40.35 -3.87
CA LYS A 108 119.98 40.89 -3.31
C LYS A 108 118.70 40.74 -4.16
N SER A 109 118.73 40.03 -5.28
CA SER A 109 117.50 39.60 -5.96
C SER A 109 116.73 38.58 -5.12
N PHE A 110 115.41 38.52 -5.22
CA PHE A 110 114.58 37.55 -4.50
C PHE A 110 113.59 36.79 -5.40
N VAL A 111 113.05 35.69 -4.88
CA VAL A 111 112.03 34.86 -5.53
C VAL A 111 111.07 34.28 -4.49
N THR A 112 109.77 34.22 -4.80
CA THR A 112 108.73 33.75 -3.86
C THR A 112 107.83 32.69 -4.49
N TYR A 113 107.54 31.62 -3.73
CA TYR A 113 106.69 30.49 -4.12
C TYR A 113 105.45 30.36 -3.23
N ARG A 114 104.44 29.65 -3.72
CA ARG A 114 103.24 29.23 -2.97
C ARG A 114 102.84 27.82 -3.40
N CYS A 115 102.43 26.96 -2.48
CA CYS A 115 101.95 25.63 -2.81
C CYS A 115 100.58 25.64 -3.51
N ASN A 116 100.31 24.57 -4.27
CA ASN A 116 99.02 24.31 -4.90
C ASN A 116 97.95 23.97 -3.85
N ALA A 117 96.67 24.05 -4.24
CA ALA A 117 95.57 23.64 -3.38
C ALA A 117 95.73 22.17 -2.95
N GLY A 118 95.50 21.89 -1.66
CA GLY A 118 95.73 20.57 -1.06
C GLY A 118 97.17 20.30 -0.58
N TYR A 119 98.10 21.26 -0.74
CA TYR A 119 99.49 21.14 -0.28
C TYR A 119 99.85 22.24 0.75
N GLU A 120 100.85 21.95 1.57
CA GLU A 120 101.40 22.80 2.66
C GLU A 120 102.89 23.07 2.41
N MET A 121 103.36 24.26 2.75
CA MET A 121 104.77 24.64 2.52
C MET A 121 105.65 24.32 3.72
N GLU A 122 106.76 23.63 3.46
CA GLU A 122 107.85 23.40 4.41
C GLU A 122 109.12 24.10 3.89
N GLY A 123 109.74 24.93 4.72
CA GLY A 123 110.83 25.83 4.33
C GLY A 123 110.38 27.28 4.13
N GLN A 124 111.26 28.13 3.59
CA GLN A 124 111.02 29.56 3.47
C GLN A 124 110.37 29.92 2.12
N ALA A 125 109.20 30.57 2.15
CA ALA A 125 108.44 30.89 0.94
C ALA A 125 109.15 31.86 -0.01
N SER A 126 109.98 32.75 0.54
CA SER A 126 110.82 33.71 -0.21
C SER A 126 112.29 33.43 0.03
N LEU A 127 113.08 33.41 -1.04
CA LEU A 127 114.54 33.23 -1.02
C LEU A 127 115.20 34.48 -1.59
N THR A 128 116.32 34.91 -1.00
CA THR A 128 117.14 36.05 -1.45
C THR A 128 118.52 35.56 -1.89
N CYS A 129 119.05 36.08 -2.99
CA CYS A 129 120.37 35.75 -3.52
C CYS A 129 121.45 36.55 -2.75
N GLU A 130 122.19 35.86 -1.90
CA GLU A 130 123.32 36.37 -1.11
C GLU A 130 124.66 35.99 -1.77
N ILE A 131 125.78 36.41 -1.16
CA ILE A 131 127.13 36.25 -1.74
C ILE A 131 127.49 34.77 -2.01
N GLU A 132 127.09 33.87 -1.10
CA GLU A 132 127.36 32.42 -1.17
C GLU A 132 126.20 31.62 -1.81
N GLY A 133 125.17 32.28 -2.36
CA GLY A 133 123.98 31.64 -2.95
C GLY A 133 122.67 32.04 -2.27
N TRP A 134 121.64 31.18 -2.37
CA TRP A 134 120.31 31.48 -1.80
C TRP A 134 120.31 31.47 -0.27
N SER A 135 119.55 32.41 0.33
CA SER A 135 119.42 32.61 1.77
C SER A 135 118.88 31.42 2.57
N ALA A 136 118.23 30.46 1.90
CA ALA A 136 117.74 29.22 2.48
C ALA A 136 117.63 28.13 1.38
N PRO A 137 117.51 26.84 1.76
CA PRO A 137 117.15 25.77 0.84
C PRO A 137 115.78 26.01 0.18
N TYR A 138 115.54 25.36 -0.96
CA TYR A 138 114.28 25.50 -1.69
C TYR A 138 113.09 24.99 -0.84
N PRO A 139 111.96 25.73 -0.78
CA PRO A 139 110.77 25.26 -0.08
C PRO A 139 110.18 24.04 -0.79
N THR A 140 109.58 23.13 -0.01
CA THR A 140 108.88 21.95 -0.53
C THR A 140 107.38 22.04 -0.23
N CYS A 141 106.56 21.40 -1.07
CA CYS A 141 105.12 21.37 -0.91
C CYS A 141 104.66 19.94 -0.58
N LYS A 142 104.33 19.68 0.68
CA LYS A 142 103.84 18.38 1.16
C LYS A 142 102.32 18.30 1.04
N ALA A 143 101.79 17.15 0.66
CA ALA A 143 100.34 16.95 0.59
C ALA A 143 99.70 17.04 1.98
N LYS A 144 98.50 17.64 2.07
CA LYS A 144 97.76 17.76 3.33
C LYS A 144 97.10 16.45 3.72
N ASN A 145 97.15 16.16 5.01
CA ASN A 145 96.39 15.06 5.62
C ASN A 145 94.89 15.37 5.56
N CYS A 146 94.06 14.36 5.32
CA CYS A 146 92.61 14.48 5.38
C CYS A 146 92.10 14.36 6.83
N THR A 147 91.01 15.05 7.14
CA THR A 147 90.19 14.79 8.34
C THR A 147 89.33 13.53 8.15
N LYS A 148 88.69 13.06 9.21
CA LYS A 148 87.74 11.93 9.18
C LYS A 148 86.66 12.07 8.09
N PRO A 149 86.49 11.09 7.18
CA PRO A 149 85.49 11.18 6.13
C PRO A 149 84.08 10.97 6.67
N ILE A 150 83.13 11.74 6.15
CA ILE A 150 81.71 11.60 6.45
C ILE A 150 81.09 10.58 5.49
N GLY A 151 80.36 9.60 6.05
CA GLY A 151 79.70 8.55 5.26
C GLY A 151 78.37 8.97 4.66
N GLY A 152 77.85 8.15 3.75
CA GLY A 152 76.48 8.26 3.24
C GLY A 152 75.43 7.71 4.21
N PRO A 153 74.14 7.71 3.83
CA PRO A 153 73.06 7.21 4.69
C PRO A 153 73.23 5.72 5.00
N ASN A 154 73.00 5.34 6.26
CA ASN A 154 73.12 3.97 6.77
C ASN A 154 74.52 3.35 6.61
N MET A 155 75.56 4.19 6.61
CA MET A 155 76.98 3.78 6.59
C MET A 155 77.68 4.18 7.87
N VAL A 156 78.61 3.36 8.33
CA VAL A 156 79.54 3.63 9.43
C VAL A 156 80.97 3.44 8.95
N LEU A 157 81.92 4.20 9.49
CA LEU A 157 83.33 3.96 9.21
C LEU A 157 83.74 2.66 9.91
N SER A 158 84.40 1.73 9.22
CA SER A 158 84.74 0.42 9.78
C SER A 158 85.63 0.56 11.02
N ASP A 159 85.44 -0.32 12.02
CA ASP A 159 86.04 -0.24 13.37
C ASP A 159 87.53 0.11 13.39
N ALA A 160 88.32 -0.41 12.44
CA ALA A 160 89.75 -0.14 12.30
C ALA A 160 90.12 1.36 12.14
N PHE A 161 89.16 2.22 11.78
CA PHE A 161 89.36 3.66 11.55
C PHE A 161 88.40 4.54 12.39
N ILE A 162 87.44 3.95 13.13
CA ILE A 162 86.32 4.70 13.73
C ILE A 162 86.76 5.69 14.81
N THR A 163 87.91 5.46 15.45
CA THR A 163 88.53 6.36 16.46
C THR A 163 89.57 7.31 15.89
N GLN A 164 89.85 7.26 14.57
CA GLN A 164 90.90 8.04 13.93
C GLN A 164 90.31 9.32 13.30
N GLU A 165 90.87 10.47 13.66
CA GLU A 165 90.37 11.80 13.23
C GLU A 165 91.17 12.41 12.07
N THR A 166 92.40 11.94 11.83
CA THR A 166 93.29 12.43 10.76
C THR A 166 93.99 11.28 10.03
N PHE A 167 94.13 11.43 8.72
CA PHE A 167 94.60 10.40 7.79
C PHE A 167 95.64 10.99 6.83
N VAL A 168 96.74 10.26 6.62
CA VAL A 168 97.82 10.71 5.73
C VAL A 168 97.39 10.72 4.26
N ASP A 169 98.09 11.50 3.44
CA ASP A 169 97.92 11.44 1.99
C ASP A 169 98.13 10.01 1.45
N GLY A 170 97.30 9.60 0.48
CA GLY A 170 97.23 8.23 -0.02
C GLY A 170 96.55 7.21 0.92
N ALA A 171 96.16 7.58 2.14
CA ALA A 171 95.45 6.66 3.05
C ALA A 171 94.10 6.23 2.47
N LYS A 172 93.80 4.94 2.56
CA LYS A 172 92.57 4.33 2.06
C LYS A 172 91.79 3.69 3.20
N VAL A 173 90.59 4.19 3.47
CA VAL A 173 89.70 3.72 4.55
C VAL A 173 88.43 3.11 3.98
N THR A 174 87.70 2.36 4.80
CA THR A 174 86.48 1.67 4.41
C THR A 174 85.28 2.05 5.25
N PHE A 175 84.13 2.22 4.59
CA PHE A 175 82.81 2.20 5.20
C PHE A 175 82.23 0.78 5.20
N GLN A 176 81.39 0.51 6.18
CA GLN A 176 80.53 -0.66 6.29
C GLN A 176 79.07 -0.17 6.41
N CYS A 177 78.11 -1.03 6.13
CA CYS A 177 76.70 -0.70 6.36
C CYS A 177 76.38 -0.78 7.86
N ALA A 178 75.48 0.09 8.33
CA ALA A 178 74.99 0.07 9.69
C ALA A 178 74.21 -1.23 10.01
N ILE A 179 74.02 -1.51 11.30
CA ILE A 179 73.18 -2.62 11.78
C ILE A 179 71.78 -2.49 11.15
N GLY A 180 71.26 -3.58 10.59
CA GLY A 180 70.03 -3.65 9.82
C GLY A 180 70.21 -3.51 8.31
N TYR A 181 71.41 -3.16 7.83
CA TYR A 181 71.69 -2.85 6.42
C TYR A 181 72.76 -3.75 5.82
N ALA A 182 72.73 -3.91 4.50
CA ALA A 182 73.68 -4.70 3.73
C ALA A 182 74.06 -3.97 2.43
N ARG A 183 75.27 -4.27 1.92
CA ARG A 183 75.80 -3.65 0.71
C ARG A 183 75.02 -4.10 -0.53
N THR A 184 74.27 -3.19 -1.14
CA THR A 184 73.53 -3.44 -2.40
C THR A 184 74.38 -3.15 -3.63
N GLY A 185 75.33 -2.24 -3.52
CA GLY A 185 76.13 -1.76 -4.65
C GLY A 185 77.41 -1.05 -4.24
N GLY A 186 78.13 -0.57 -5.25
CA GLY A 186 79.22 0.39 -5.03
C GLY A 186 80.50 -0.16 -4.40
N SER A 187 81.46 0.73 -4.13
CA SER A 187 82.72 0.41 -3.45
C SER A 187 82.72 0.91 -1.99
N PRO A 188 83.14 0.09 -1.00
CA PRO A 188 83.20 0.51 0.39
C PRO A 188 84.36 1.46 0.71
N SER A 189 85.36 1.59 -0.17
CA SER A 189 86.60 2.30 0.15
C SER A 189 86.68 3.70 -0.45
N VAL A 190 87.14 4.67 0.35
CA VAL A 190 87.55 6.01 -0.10
C VAL A 190 89.04 6.23 0.17
N THR A 191 89.68 7.05 -0.66
CA THR A 191 91.12 7.38 -0.58
C THR A 191 91.31 8.88 -0.34
N CYS A 192 92.24 9.23 0.54
CA CYS A 192 92.70 10.60 0.78
C CYS A 192 93.71 11.01 -0.29
N THR A 193 93.49 12.16 -0.93
CA THR A 193 94.40 12.77 -1.90
C THR A 193 94.46 14.27 -1.64
N ALA A 194 95.63 14.79 -1.25
CA ALA A 194 95.91 16.20 -1.02
C ALA A 194 94.82 16.92 -0.18
N GLY A 195 94.46 16.33 0.97
CA GLY A 195 93.48 16.87 1.91
C GLY A 195 92.01 16.67 1.53
N MET A 196 91.70 15.99 0.44
CA MET A 196 90.32 15.66 0.02
C MET A 196 90.10 14.16 -0.14
N TRP A 197 88.88 13.68 0.12
CA TRP A 197 88.49 12.28 -0.09
C TRP A 197 87.86 12.07 -1.47
N SER A 198 88.12 10.93 -2.08
CA SER A 198 87.36 10.42 -3.24
C SER A 198 85.88 10.19 -2.89
N ASP A 199 84.96 10.36 -3.84
CA ASP A 199 83.51 10.19 -3.62
C ASP A 199 83.15 8.87 -2.89
N VAL A 200 82.24 8.96 -1.92
CA VAL A 200 81.63 7.79 -1.28
C VAL A 200 80.68 7.13 -2.28
N LYS A 201 81.02 5.90 -2.71
CA LYS A 201 80.26 5.15 -3.72
C LYS A 201 79.52 3.94 -3.16
N LEU A 202 79.63 3.64 -1.87
CA LEU A 202 78.96 2.51 -1.21
C LEU A 202 77.43 2.72 -1.22
N GLU A 203 76.67 1.65 -1.41
CA GLU A 203 75.21 1.66 -1.26
C GLU A 203 74.78 0.62 -0.21
N CYS A 204 73.94 1.03 0.74
CA CYS A 204 73.49 0.22 1.87
C CYS A 204 71.95 0.15 1.92
N GLY A 205 71.39 -0.96 1.47
CA GLY A 205 69.95 -1.26 1.54
C GLY A 205 69.58 -2.00 2.82
N ARG A 206 68.30 -1.98 3.21
CA ARG A 206 67.79 -2.73 4.37
C ARG A 206 67.93 -4.24 4.13
N LYS A 207 68.38 -4.99 5.14
CA LYS A 207 68.33 -6.47 5.13
C LYS A 207 66.87 -6.94 5.05
N SER A 208 66.65 -8.12 4.46
CA SER A 208 65.35 -8.82 4.48
C SER A 208 65.39 -9.93 5.53
N CYS A 209 64.32 -10.04 6.33
CA CYS A 209 64.15 -11.14 7.29
C CYS A 209 63.51 -12.40 6.67
N GLY A 210 63.10 -12.36 5.40
CA GLY A 210 62.38 -13.46 4.76
C GLY A 210 61.01 -13.71 5.40
N SER A 211 60.58 -14.97 5.46
CA SER A 211 59.28 -15.34 6.02
C SER A 211 59.24 -15.23 7.55
N PRO A 212 58.16 -14.69 8.16
CA PRO A 212 57.91 -14.72 9.60
C PRO A 212 57.51 -16.11 10.13
N GLY A 213 57.47 -17.14 9.28
CA GLY A 213 56.98 -18.48 9.62
C GLY A 213 55.47 -18.63 9.40
N GLU A 214 54.93 -19.81 9.73
CA GLU A 214 53.53 -20.17 9.50
C GLU A 214 52.76 -20.23 10.82
N VAL A 215 51.61 -19.54 10.89
CA VAL A 215 50.72 -19.59 12.05
C VAL A 215 49.69 -20.70 11.82
N MET A 216 49.73 -21.78 12.61
CA MET A 216 48.70 -22.81 12.54
C MET A 216 47.34 -22.20 12.91
N ASN A 217 46.32 -22.42 12.07
CA ASN A 217 44.99 -21.80 12.18
C ASN A 217 44.99 -20.26 12.16
N GLY A 218 45.95 -19.65 11.47
CA GLY A 218 46.01 -18.21 11.22
C GLY A 218 46.92 -17.85 10.05
N TRP A 219 47.32 -16.59 9.98
CA TRP A 219 48.26 -16.06 8.98
C TRP A 219 48.98 -14.82 9.50
N PHE A 220 50.10 -14.45 8.89
CA PHE A 220 50.76 -13.16 9.13
C PHE A 220 50.37 -12.15 8.05
N ASN A 221 49.83 -11.01 8.47
CA ASN A 221 49.69 -9.83 7.64
C ASN A 221 51.05 -9.11 7.54
N LEU A 222 51.50 -8.87 6.31
CA LEU A 222 52.81 -8.31 5.95
C LEU A 222 52.69 -6.96 5.24
N SER A 223 51.67 -6.16 5.58
CA SER A 223 51.39 -4.87 4.97
C SER A 223 52.51 -3.83 5.09
N GLU A 224 53.38 -3.94 6.11
CA GLU A 224 54.55 -3.06 6.26
C GLU A 224 55.78 -3.52 5.46
N GLY A 225 55.85 -4.80 5.06
CA GLY A 225 56.97 -5.40 4.33
C GLY A 225 57.66 -6.55 5.07
N ILE A 226 58.92 -6.81 4.70
CA ILE A 226 59.78 -7.89 5.25
C ILE A 226 61.25 -7.45 5.47
N LEU A 227 61.51 -6.14 5.38
CA LEU A 227 62.82 -5.52 5.52
C LEU A 227 63.05 -5.02 6.94
N PHE A 228 64.31 -4.77 7.31
CA PHE A 228 64.69 -4.32 8.65
C PHE A 228 63.83 -3.15 9.17
N GLY A 229 63.14 -3.37 10.30
CA GLY A 229 62.18 -2.45 10.92
C GLY A 229 60.70 -2.68 10.57
N ASP A 230 60.38 -3.42 9.51
CA ASP A 230 59.00 -3.76 9.12
C ASP A 230 58.39 -4.79 10.11
N LYS A 231 57.05 -4.80 10.25
CA LYS A 231 56.33 -5.71 11.16
C LYS A 231 55.44 -6.72 10.46
N ALA A 232 55.33 -7.90 11.07
CA ALA A 232 54.38 -8.95 10.73
C ALA A 232 53.33 -9.09 11.84
N VAL A 233 52.05 -9.00 11.50
CA VAL A 233 50.94 -9.06 12.47
C VAL A 233 50.17 -10.37 12.30
N ALA A 234 50.19 -11.22 13.31
CA ALA A 234 49.47 -12.50 13.30
C ALA A 234 47.96 -12.28 13.47
N THR A 235 47.18 -12.92 12.61
CA THR A 235 45.71 -12.90 12.61
C THR A 235 45.21 -14.35 12.61
N CYS A 236 44.34 -14.71 13.56
CA CYS A 236 43.77 -16.05 13.63
C CYS A 236 42.55 -16.21 12.70
N ASN A 237 42.29 -17.45 12.29
CA ASN A 237 41.08 -17.81 11.58
C ASN A 237 39.85 -17.73 12.52
N THR A 238 38.67 -17.50 11.97
CA THR A 238 37.41 -17.44 12.74
C THR A 238 37.24 -18.69 13.60
N GLY A 239 36.95 -18.49 14.89
CA GLY A 239 36.86 -19.57 15.88
C GLY A 239 38.15 -19.92 16.61
N TYR A 240 39.26 -19.23 16.32
CA TYR A 240 40.53 -19.38 17.01
C TYR A 240 40.99 -18.07 17.66
N MET A 241 41.58 -18.16 18.86
CA MET A 241 42.11 -17.04 19.62
C MET A 241 43.65 -17.05 19.65
N LEU A 242 44.23 -15.85 19.66
CA LEU A 242 45.66 -15.64 19.56
C LEU A 242 46.36 -15.82 20.91
N VAL A 243 47.27 -16.78 20.98
CA VAL A 243 48.10 -17.09 22.16
C VAL A 243 49.56 -16.73 21.88
N GLY A 244 50.06 -15.74 22.61
CA GLY A 244 51.43 -15.21 22.47
C GLY A 244 51.48 -13.78 21.91
N SER A 245 52.64 -13.36 21.40
CA SER A 245 52.78 -12.04 20.77
C SER A 245 52.14 -12.04 19.39
N GLY A 246 51.11 -11.22 19.19
CA GLY A 246 50.49 -11.01 17.89
C GLY A 246 51.31 -10.21 16.89
N VAL A 247 52.48 -9.71 17.27
CA VAL A 247 53.36 -8.92 16.40
C VAL A 247 54.78 -9.49 16.47
N ARG A 248 55.44 -9.56 15.31
CA ARG A 248 56.88 -9.79 15.16
C ARG A 248 57.51 -8.62 14.39
N THR A 249 58.74 -8.24 14.73
CA THR A 249 59.51 -7.16 14.09
C THR A 249 60.72 -7.73 13.36
N CYS A 250 61.03 -7.22 12.17
CA CYS A 250 62.22 -7.63 11.42
C CYS A 250 63.48 -6.95 11.97
N MET A 251 64.32 -7.71 12.68
CA MET A 251 65.57 -7.28 13.30
C MET A 251 66.80 -7.76 12.49
N ASP A 252 68.01 -7.34 12.87
CA ASP A 252 69.24 -7.63 12.09
C ASP A 252 69.53 -9.13 11.86
N GLY A 253 69.10 -9.96 12.81
CA GLY A 253 69.20 -11.42 12.78
C GLY A 253 67.93 -12.16 12.31
N GLY A 254 66.92 -11.46 11.78
CA GLY A 254 65.63 -12.02 11.40
C GLY A 254 64.46 -11.53 12.26
N TRP A 255 63.30 -12.16 12.10
CA TRP A 255 62.09 -11.84 12.86
C TRP A 255 62.25 -12.15 14.36
N ASP A 256 61.91 -11.19 15.23
CA ASP A 256 62.01 -11.34 16.69
C ASP A 256 60.98 -12.32 17.30
N GLY A 257 61.11 -12.63 18.59
CA GLY A 257 60.16 -13.46 19.33
C GLY A 257 60.01 -14.90 18.83
N ARG A 258 58.83 -15.50 19.07
CA ARG A 258 58.39 -16.80 18.54
C ARG A 258 57.14 -16.60 17.69
N VAL A 259 56.85 -17.54 16.80
CA VAL A 259 55.54 -17.60 16.11
C VAL A 259 54.45 -17.84 17.15
N PRO A 260 53.36 -17.05 17.19
CA PRO A 260 52.22 -17.28 18.09
C PRO A 260 51.37 -18.45 17.62
N VAL A 261 50.53 -18.97 18.51
CA VAL A 261 49.61 -20.09 18.23
C VAL A 261 48.18 -19.57 18.20
N CYS A 262 47.38 -20.00 17.23
CA CYS A 262 45.94 -19.79 17.24
C CYS A 262 45.26 -21.04 17.81
N GLU A 263 44.86 -20.98 19.09
CA GLU A 263 44.16 -22.07 19.79
C GLU A 263 42.66 -21.93 19.58
N VAL A 264 41.91 -23.04 19.55
CA VAL A 264 40.46 -22.99 19.32
C VAL A 264 39.76 -22.29 20.49
N VAL A 265 38.82 -21.39 20.19
CA VAL A 265 37.97 -20.76 21.22
C VAL A 265 37.14 -21.84 21.88
N LYS A 266 37.10 -21.85 23.22
CA LYS A 266 36.34 -22.81 24.02
C LYS A 266 35.30 -22.11 24.87
N CYS A 267 34.07 -22.58 24.80
CA CYS A 267 33.01 -22.24 25.73
C CYS A 267 33.07 -23.14 26.97
N GLY A 268 32.66 -22.62 28.13
CA GLY A 268 32.48 -23.43 29.34
C GLY A 268 31.25 -24.35 29.28
N LYS A 269 30.90 -24.95 30.42
CA LYS A 269 29.71 -25.80 30.57
C LYS A 269 28.41 -25.03 30.22
N PRO A 270 27.51 -25.58 29.38
CA PRO A 270 26.26 -24.92 29.01
C PRO A 270 25.32 -24.75 30.23
N PRO A 271 24.47 -23.70 30.28
CA PRO A 271 23.63 -23.44 31.45
C PRO A 271 22.55 -24.51 31.70
N ASN A 272 22.25 -24.78 32.97
CA ASN A 272 21.07 -25.58 33.31
C ASN A 272 19.79 -24.74 33.22
N ILE A 273 18.68 -25.38 32.87
CA ILE A 273 17.33 -24.78 32.85
C ILE A 273 16.40 -25.55 33.78
N VAL A 274 15.23 -24.99 34.11
CA VAL A 274 14.26 -25.62 35.02
C VAL A 274 13.21 -26.38 34.21
N ASN A 275 12.84 -27.60 34.65
CA ASN A 275 11.93 -28.51 33.96
C ASN A 275 12.42 -28.94 32.55
N GLY A 276 13.73 -29.15 32.40
CA GLY A 276 14.40 -29.48 31.14
C GLY A 276 15.92 -29.43 31.25
N GLY A 277 16.62 -29.67 30.15
CA GLY A 277 18.09 -29.63 30.12
C GLY A 277 18.70 -30.07 28.80
N PRO A 278 20.04 -30.11 28.71
CA PRO A 278 20.75 -30.67 27.57
C PRO A 278 20.35 -32.13 27.29
N VAL A 279 20.11 -32.47 26.02
CA VAL A 279 19.71 -33.82 25.55
C VAL A 279 20.79 -34.88 25.85
N VAL A 280 22.05 -34.45 25.90
CA VAL A 280 23.24 -35.26 26.19
C VAL A 280 23.92 -34.68 27.44
N PRO A 281 24.46 -35.49 28.37
CA PRO A 281 25.15 -34.99 29.56
C PRO A 281 26.20 -33.92 29.21
N PRO A 282 26.13 -32.71 29.80
CA PRO A 282 27.00 -31.62 29.39
C PRO A 282 28.45 -31.83 29.86
N GLU A 283 29.39 -31.64 28.95
CA GLU A 283 30.83 -31.62 29.19
C GLU A 283 31.26 -30.29 29.86
N ASP A 284 32.52 -30.17 30.29
CA ASP A 284 33.00 -28.97 31.00
C ASP A 284 33.56 -27.88 30.05
N THR A 285 33.95 -28.26 28.83
CA THR A 285 34.44 -27.33 27.78
C THR A 285 33.95 -27.78 26.41
N TYR A 286 33.59 -26.83 25.55
CA TYR A 286 33.13 -27.06 24.18
C TYR A 286 33.88 -26.19 23.17
N ASP A 287 34.38 -26.78 22.08
CA ASP A 287 35.11 -26.06 21.05
C ASP A 287 34.17 -25.18 20.18
N TYR A 288 34.70 -24.13 19.58
CA TYR A 288 33.97 -23.22 18.69
C TYR A 288 33.10 -23.96 17.65
N GLY A 289 31.86 -23.51 17.49
CA GLY A 289 30.88 -24.15 16.59
C GLY A 289 30.19 -25.39 17.17
N SER A 290 30.60 -25.90 18.34
CA SER A 290 29.87 -26.95 19.05
C SER A 290 28.42 -26.55 19.34
N VAL A 291 27.49 -27.48 19.14
CA VAL A 291 26.05 -27.25 19.31
C VAL A 291 25.51 -28.10 20.45
N VAL A 292 24.93 -27.46 21.47
CA VAL A 292 24.21 -28.14 22.55
C VAL A 292 22.72 -28.02 22.28
N GLN A 293 22.02 -29.17 22.22
CA GLN A 293 20.57 -29.23 22.11
C GLN A 293 19.93 -29.45 23.48
N TYR A 294 18.77 -28.81 23.70
CA TYR A 294 17.95 -28.96 24.90
C TYR A 294 16.65 -29.70 24.59
N ASP A 295 16.09 -30.36 25.59
CA ASP A 295 14.67 -30.73 25.62
C ASP A 295 14.05 -30.35 26.96
N CYS A 296 12.73 -30.29 26.98
CA CYS A 296 11.97 -30.10 28.20
C CYS A 296 11.51 -31.43 28.81
N GLU A 297 11.25 -31.41 30.10
CA GLU A 297 10.56 -32.50 30.78
C GLU A 297 9.15 -32.68 30.24
N LYS A 298 8.55 -33.84 30.52
CA LYS A 298 7.23 -34.21 30.02
C LYS A 298 6.18 -33.15 30.42
N ASP A 299 5.31 -32.83 29.47
CA ASP A 299 4.22 -31.84 29.59
C ASP A 299 4.69 -30.36 29.67
N TYR A 300 5.99 -30.08 29.54
CA TYR A 300 6.54 -28.73 29.34
C TYR A 300 6.86 -28.45 27.86
N THR A 301 6.77 -27.18 27.46
CA THR A 301 7.03 -26.67 26.10
C THR A 301 8.33 -25.88 26.07
N LEU A 302 9.19 -26.16 25.08
CA LEU A 302 10.44 -25.44 24.85
C LEU A 302 10.17 -24.09 24.18
N VAL A 303 10.50 -23.01 24.87
CA VAL A 303 10.33 -21.62 24.43
C VAL A 303 11.70 -21.00 24.17
N GLY A 304 11.98 -20.65 22.91
CA GLY A 304 13.28 -20.17 22.46
C GLY A 304 13.93 -21.13 21.46
N SER A 305 15.26 -21.07 21.34
CA SER A 305 16.00 -21.93 20.42
C SER A 305 16.30 -23.30 21.05
N LYS A 306 15.88 -24.40 20.40
CA LYS A 306 16.20 -25.77 20.84
C LYS A 306 17.71 -26.07 20.89
N SER A 307 18.53 -25.27 20.21
CA SER A 307 19.98 -25.43 20.15
C SER A 307 20.72 -24.12 20.38
N ILE A 308 21.79 -24.16 21.19
CA ILE A 308 22.73 -23.06 21.39
C ILE A 308 24.10 -23.45 20.84
N THR A 309 24.87 -22.50 20.31
CA THR A 309 26.14 -22.76 19.59
C THR A 309 27.28 -21.98 20.22
N CYS A 310 28.43 -22.60 20.43
CA CYS A 310 29.62 -21.93 20.96
C CYS A 310 30.15 -20.90 19.95
N ARG A 311 30.31 -19.64 20.36
CA ARG A 311 30.70 -18.51 19.51
C ARG A 311 32.12 -18.02 19.79
N GLU A 312 32.58 -17.10 18.93
CA GLU A 312 33.92 -16.50 18.96
C GLU A 312 34.24 -15.72 20.24
N ASN A 313 33.24 -15.33 21.02
CA ASN A 313 33.41 -14.67 22.32
C ASN A 313 33.58 -15.65 23.50
N GLY A 314 33.58 -16.97 23.26
CA GLY A 314 33.68 -17.98 24.32
C GLY A 314 32.36 -18.27 25.05
N GLU A 315 31.23 -17.77 24.53
CA GLU A 315 29.89 -18.04 25.09
C GLU A 315 29.02 -18.85 24.13
N PHE A 316 28.04 -19.56 24.68
CA PHE A 316 26.97 -20.14 23.89
C PHE A 316 25.94 -19.08 23.49
N GLN A 317 25.60 -19.02 22.20
CA GLN A 317 24.54 -18.14 21.69
C GLN A 317 23.62 -18.86 20.70
N PRO A 318 22.31 -18.58 20.69
CA PRO A 318 21.59 -17.64 21.58
C PRO A 318 21.50 -18.16 23.02
N ALA A 319 20.85 -17.39 23.90
CA ALA A 319 20.55 -17.82 25.27
C ALA A 319 19.78 -19.16 25.30
N PRO A 320 19.95 -19.98 26.36
CA PRO A 320 19.24 -21.25 26.50
C PRO A 320 17.71 -21.06 26.56
N PRO A 321 16.92 -22.04 26.08
CA PRO A 321 15.47 -21.94 26.04
C PRO A 321 14.82 -22.12 27.43
N GLU A 322 13.62 -21.57 27.61
CA GLU A 322 12.81 -21.74 28.82
C GLU A 322 11.80 -22.88 28.63
N CYS A 323 11.64 -23.76 29.62
CA CYS A 323 10.60 -24.79 29.61
C CYS A 323 9.35 -24.33 30.36
N LYS A 324 8.27 -24.04 29.63
CA LYS A 324 7.00 -23.51 30.18
C LYS A 324 5.86 -24.51 30.04
N MET A 325 5.05 -24.67 31.09
CA MET A 325 3.83 -25.47 31.03
C MET A 325 2.71 -24.64 30.40
N VAL A 326 2.53 -24.77 29.08
CA VAL A 326 1.52 -24.03 28.31
C VAL A 326 0.18 -24.75 28.39
N SER A 327 -0.85 -24.08 28.91
CA SER A 327 -2.22 -24.61 29.03
C SER A 327 -3.25 -23.48 28.85
N CYS A 328 -3.97 -23.47 27.73
CA CYS A 328 -4.95 -22.44 27.44
C CYS A 328 -6.35 -22.74 28.05
N PRO A 329 -7.06 -21.74 28.61
CA PRO A 329 -8.39 -21.94 29.19
C PRO A 329 -9.44 -22.24 28.11
N PRO A 330 -10.47 -23.07 28.38
CA PRO A 330 -11.52 -23.37 27.40
C PRO A 330 -12.29 -22.13 26.93
N PRO A 331 -12.39 -21.85 25.62
CA PRO A 331 -13.21 -20.76 25.11
C PRO A 331 -14.71 -20.98 25.36
N VAL A 332 -15.38 -19.94 25.84
CA VAL A 332 -16.84 -19.91 25.98
C VAL A 332 -17.38 -19.01 24.87
N VAL A 333 -18.13 -19.59 23.93
CA VAL A 333 -18.71 -18.91 22.77
C VAL A 333 -20.22 -19.04 22.85
N GLU A 334 -20.89 -17.97 23.29
CA GLU A 334 -22.36 -17.93 23.31
C GLU A 334 -22.92 -18.03 21.88
N ASN A 335 -24.05 -18.72 21.74
CA ASN A 335 -24.67 -19.03 20.44
C ASN A 335 -23.74 -19.74 19.42
N GLY A 336 -22.67 -20.38 19.90
CA GLY A 336 -21.81 -21.26 19.12
C GLY A 336 -21.65 -22.64 19.73
N VAL A 337 -21.19 -23.58 18.92
CA VAL A 337 -20.88 -24.96 19.29
C VAL A 337 -19.45 -25.30 18.91
N ARG A 338 -18.73 -25.95 19.82
CA ARG A 338 -17.39 -26.48 19.55
C ARG A 338 -17.51 -27.70 18.63
N ILE A 339 -16.99 -27.61 17.42
CA ILE A 339 -17.05 -28.68 16.40
C ILE A 339 -15.80 -29.55 16.38
N ASP A 340 -14.64 -29.02 16.79
CA ASP A 340 -13.40 -29.79 16.93
C ASP A 340 -12.50 -29.22 18.03
N GLY A 341 -11.47 -29.98 18.43
CA GLY A 341 -10.66 -29.75 19.60
C GLY A 341 -11.32 -30.27 20.89
N ARG A 342 -10.51 -30.81 21.79
CA ARG A 342 -10.94 -31.26 23.13
C ARG A 342 -9.85 -30.91 24.14
N PRO A 343 -10.20 -30.54 25.38
CA PRO A 343 -9.22 -30.30 26.43
C PRO A 343 -8.51 -31.62 26.84
N PRO A 344 -7.29 -31.56 27.40
CA PRO A 344 -6.53 -30.36 27.74
C PRO A 344 -5.97 -29.63 26.50
N TYR A 345 -5.92 -28.30 26.56
CA TYR A 345 -5.42 -27.45 25.47
C TYR A 345 -3.97 -27.04 25.76
N THR A 346 -3.03 -27.92 25.45
CA THR A 346 -1.58 -27.65 25.56
C THR A 346 -1.05 -26.85 24.37
N TYR A 347 0.24 -26.49 24.35
CA TYR A 347 0.86 -25.83 23.21
C TYR A 347 0.56 -26.53 21.86
N LYS A 348 0.18 -25.73 20.85
CA LYS A 348 -0.29 -26.14 19.52
C LYS A 348 -1.54 -27.03 19.47
N SER A 349 -2.21 -27.28 20.61
CA SER A 349 -3.60 -27.76 20.58
C SER A 349 -4.48 -26.69 19.95
N PHE A 350 -5.35 -27.08 19.01
CA PHE A 350 -6.33 -26.18 18.42
C PHE A 350 -7.75 -26.49 18.93
N VAL A 351 -8.64 -25.52 18.77
CA VAL A 351 -10.07 -25.67 19.05
C VAL A 351 -10.88 -24.89 18.03
N MET A 352 -11.94 -25.51 17.50
CA MET A 352 -12.72 -24.95 16.40
C MET A 352 -14.21 -24.88 16.76
N TYR A 353 -14.81 -23.72 16.49
CA TYR A 353 -16.21 -23.40 16.78
C TYR A 353 -16.99 -23.10 15.50
N ARG A 354 -18.31 -23.22 15.58
CA ARG A 354 -19.27 -22.78 14.55
C ARG A 354 -20.45 -22.12 15.25
N CYS A 355 -20.97 -21.03 14.69
CA CYS A 355 -22.18 -20.41 15.22
C CYS A 355 -23.44 -21.26 14.94
N ASN A 356 -24.41 -21.16 15.82
CA ASN A 356 -25.72 -21.79 15.68
C ASN A 356 -26.50 -21.19 14.49
N ALA A 357 -27.54 -21.89 14.02
CA ALA A 357 -28.40 -21.39 12.96
C ALA A 357 -28.99 -20.01 13.33
N GLY A 358 -28.99 -19.07 12.38
CA GLY A 358 -29.40 -17.68 12.60
C GLY A 358 -28.30 -16.73 13.10
N TYR A 359 -27.10 -17.24 13.41
CA TYR A 359 -25.96 -16.44 13.85
C TYR A 359 -24.82 -16.47 12.82
N GLU A 360 -23.97 -15.44 12.87
CA GLU A 360 -22.80 -15.19 12.01
C GLU A 360 -21.56 -15.05 12.88
N MET A 361 -20.41 -15.54 12.42
CA MET A 361 -19.17 -15.50 13.20
C MET A 361 -18.35 -14.26 12.91
N GLU A 362 -17.92 -13.59 13.98
CA GLU A 362 -16.93 -12.51 13.97
C GLU A 362 -15.68 -12.98 14.73
N GLY A 363 -14.50 -12.80 14.14
CA GLY A 363 -13.23 -13.36 14.63
C GLY A 363 -12.86 -14.69 13.97
N GLN A 364 -11.88 -15.41 14.54
CA GLN A 364 -11.35 -16.66 13.98
C GLN A 364 -12.13 -17.88 14.47
N ALA A 365 -12.63 -18.69 13.53
CA ALA A 365 -13.37 -19.93 13.83
C ALA A 365 -12.52 -21.03 14.49
N SER A 366 -11.21 -21.01 14.27
CA SER A 366 -10.25 -21.92 14.88
C SER A 366 -9.20 -21.11 15.64
N LEU A 367 -8.97 -21.48 16.90
CA LEU A 367 -7.94 -20.88 17.75
C LEU A 367 -6.87 -21.94 18.04
N THR A 368 -5.59 -21.54 18.02
CA THR A 368 -4.45 -22.39 18.41
C THR A 368 -3.90 -21.91 19.74
N CYS A 369 -3.56 -22.83 20.65
CA CYS A 369 -2.94 -22.50 21.92
C CYS A 369 -1.45 -22.24 21.72
N GLU A 370 -1.06 -20.96 21.72
CA GLU A 370 0.32 -20.51 21.65
C GLU A 370 0.88 -20.27 23.08
N ILE A 371 2.15 -19.86 23.18
CA ILE A 371 2.90 -19.79 24.45
C ILE A 371 2.26 -18.84 25.47
N GLU A 372 1.73 -17.70 25.01
CA GLU A 372 1.12 -16.65 25.85
C GLU A 372 -0.42 -16.76 25.93
N GLY A 373 -1.02 -17.80 25.34
CA GLY A 373 -2.48 -17.99 25.26
C GLY A 373 -2.97 -18.31 23.84
N TRP A 374 -4.26 -18.09 23.58
CA TRP A 374 -4.86 -18.38 22.28
C TRP A 374 -4.38 -17.42 21.18
N SER A 375 -4.23 -17.93 19.96
CA SER A 375 -3.75 -17.22 18.77
C SER A 375 -4.58 -16.00 18.36
N ALA A 376 -5.81 -15.89 18.85
CA ALA A 376 -6.70 -14.74 18.70
C ALA A 376 -7.69 -14.69 19.88
N PRO A 377 -8.38 -13.54 20.11
CA PRO A 377 -9.52 -13.46 21.00
C PRO A 377 -10.63 -14.45 20.62
N TYR A 378 -11.48 -14.81 21.57
CA TYR A 378 -12.60 -15.73 21.32
C TYR A 378 -13.55 -15.19 20.24
N PRO A 379 -13.96 -16.00 19.25
CA PRO A 379 -14.91 -15.57 18.24
C PRO A 379 -16.28 -15.32 18.88
N THR A 380 -17.00 -14.32 18.36
CA THR A 380 -18.35 -13.98 18.78
C THR A 380 -19.36 -14.43 17.72
N CYS A 381 -20.53 -14.88 18.16
CA CYS A 381 -21.64 -15.23 17.28
C CYS A 381 -22.70 -14.12 17.32
N LYS A 382 -22.67 -13.23 16.32
CA LYS A 382 -23.65 -12.13 16.18
C LYS A 382 -24.92 -12.65 15.52
N ALA A 383 -26.08 -12.23 16.01
CA ALA A 383 -27.36 -12.57 15.39
C ALA A 383 -27.45 -11.94 13.99
N LYS A 384 -27.96 -12.69 13.01
CA LYS A 384 -28.13 -12.18 11.64
C LYS A 384 -29.29 -11.19 11.57
N ASN A 385 -29.14 -10.19 10.72
CA ASN A 385 -30.21 -9.25 10.36
C ASN A 385 -31.28 -9.97 9.52
N CYS A 386 -32.55 -9.66 9.73
CA CYS A 386 -33.65 -10.16 8.92
C CYS A 386 -33.82 -9.32 7.64
N THR A 387 -34.22 -9.94 6.54
CA THR A 387 -34.72 -9.25 5.34
C THR A 387 -36.14 -8.70 5.57
N LYS A 388 -36.67 -7.91 4.65
CA LYS A 388 -38.07 -7.42 4.67
C LYS A 388 -39.08 -8.56 4.90
N PRO A 389 -39.98 -8.47 5.90
CA PRO A 389 -40.95 -9.52 6.17
C PRO A 389 -42.09 -9.51 5.16
N ILE A 390 -42.55 -10.70 4.79
CA ILE A 390 -43.69 -10.91 3.90
C ILE A 390 -44.97 -10.97 4.74
N GLY A 391 -45.97 -10.15 4.40
CA GLY A 391 -47.26 -10.11 5.08
C GLY A 391 -48.22 -11.22 4.64
N GLY A 392 -49.28 -11.44 5.44
CA GLY A 392 -50.41 -12.28 5.05
C GLY A 392 -51.38 -11.59 4.07
N PRO A 393 -52.49 -12.25 3.71
CA PRO A 393 -53.45 -11.71 2.75
C PRO A 393 -54.08 -10.40 3.25
N ASN A 394 -54.16 -9.40 2.36
CA ASN A 394 -54.67 -8.06 2.62
C ASN A 394 -53.91 -7.29 3.73
N MET A 395 -52.62 -7.60 3.92
CA MET A 395 -51.72 -6.87 4.82
C MET A 395 -50.68 -6.09 4.03
N VAL A 396 -50.34 -4.90 4.52
CA VAL A 396 -49.23 -4.06 4.04
C VAL A 396 -48.31 -3.74 5.20
N LEU A 397 -47.02 -3.54 4.94
CA LEU A 397 -46.08 -3.11 5.97
C LEU A 397 -46.36 -1.63 6.30
N SER A 398 -46.25 -1.23 7.57
CA SER A 398 -46.49 0.17 7.98
C SER A 398 -45.52 1.12 7.27
N ASP A 399 -45.96 2.34 6.96
CA ASP A 399 -45.17 3.33 6.20
C ASP A 399 -43.78 3.58 6.80
N ALA A 400 -43.65 3.55 8.12
CA ALA A 400 -42.39 3.69 8.86
C ALA A 400 -41.31 2.64 8.51
N PHE A 401 -41.68 1.53 7.87
CA PHE A 401 -40.80 0.42 7.50
C PHE A 401 -40.87 0.05 6.01
N ILE A 402 -41.77 0.66 5.22
CA ILE A 402 -42.11 0.20 3.87
C ILE A 402 -40.95 0.32 2.86
N THR A 403 -40.00 1.22 3.11
CA THR A 403 -38.79 1.43 2.31
C THR A 403 -37.56 0.67 2.81
N GLN A 404 -37.65 0.00 3.96
CA GLN A 404 -36.53 -0.68 4.60
C GLN A 404 -36.47 -2.15 4.18
N GLU A 405 -35.32 -2.58 3.68
CA GLU A 405 -35.10 -3.95 3.15
C GLU A 405 -34.40 -4.90 4.15
N THR A 406 -33.70 -4.34 5.14
CA THR A 406 -32.97 -5.10 6.17
C THR A 406 -33.20 -4.54 7.57
N PHE A 407 -33.33 -5.43 8.55
CA PHE A 407 -33.74 -5.13 9.92
C PHE A 407 -32.81 -5.83 10.90
N VAL A 408 -32.36 -5.12 11.93
CA VAL A 408 -31.45 -5.68 12.94
C VAL A 408 -32.14 -6.72 13.82
N ASP A 409 -31.35 -7.58 14.47
CA ASP A 409 -31.86 -8.50 15.48
C ASP A 409 -32.64 -7.75 16.59
N GLY A 410 -33.74 -8.35 17.05
CA GLY A 410 -34.68 -7.72 17.98
C GLY A 410 -35.57 -6.62 17.39
N ALA A 411 -35.38 -6.20 16.13
CA ALA A 411 -36.23 -5.20 15.49
C ALA A 411 -37.69 -5.67 15.41
N LYS A 412 -38.62 -4.80 15.80
CA LYS A 412 -40.06 -5.08 15.84
C LYS A 412 -40.81 -4.17 14.87
N VAL A 413 -41.40 -4.75 13.84
CA VAL A 413 -42.09 -4.02 12.76
C VAL A 413 -43.58 -4.40 12.71
N THR A 414 -44.40 -3.50 12.17
CA THR A 414 -45.87 -3.66 12.18
C THR A 414 -46.45 -3.74 10.78
N PHE A 415 -47.35 -4.70 10.58
CA PHE A 415 -48.30 -4.73 9.47
C PHE A 415 -49.56 -3.93 9.80
N GLN A 416 -50.18 -3.41 8.75
CA GLN A 416 -51.52 -2.79 8.76
C GLN A 416 -52.39 -3.52 7.73
N CYS A 417 -53.70 -3.39 7.84
CA CYS A 417 -54.61 -3.93 6.84
C CYS A 417 -54.67 -3.00 5.62
N ALA A 418 -54.75 -3.59 4.43
CA ALA A 418 -54.90 -2.86 3.17
C ALA A 418 -56.20 -2.03 3.13
N ILE A 419 -56.26 -1.07 2.20
CA ILE A 419 -57.45 -0.22 1.99
C ILE A 419 -58.70 -1.11 1.79
N GLY A 420 -59.79 -0.77 2.48
CA GLY A 420 -61.01 -1.58 2.53
C GLY A 420 -61.03 -2.72 3.56
N TYR A 421 -59.90 -3.01 4.22
CA TYR A 421 -59.79 -4.04 5.26
C TYR A 421 -59.56 -3.42 6.65
N ALA A 422 -59.84 -4.20 7.70
CA ALA A 422 -59.66 -3.83 9.10
C ALA A 422 -59.20 -5.04 9.94
N ARG A 423 -58.51 -4.78 11.05
CA ARG A 423 -57.99 -5.81 11.95
C ARG A 423 -59.15 -6.54 12.64
N THR A 424 -59.33 -7.82 12.32
CA THR A 424 -60.31 -8.71 12.97
C THR A 424 -59.70 -9.47 14.15
N GLY A 425 -58.39 -9.72 14.12
CA GLY A 425 -57.74 -10.58 15.09
C GLY A 425 -56.22 -10.40 15.20
N GLY A 426 -55.67 -11.08 16.21
CA GLY A 426 -54.23 -11.25 16.46
C GLY A 426 -53.39 -9.97 16.58
N SER A 427 -52.07 -10.09 16.41
CA SER A 427 -51.10 -9.01 16.65
C SER A 427 -50.58 -8.41 15.34
N PRO A 428 -50.53 -7.07 15.18
CA PRO A 428 -49.96 -6.44 13.99
C PRO A 428 -48.43 -6.53 13.91
N SER A 429 -47.73 -6.83 15.01
CA SER A 429 -46.27 -6.79 15.07
C SER A 429 -45.59 -8.14 14.91
N VAL A 430 -44.55 -8.20 14.09
CA VAL A 430 -43.55 -9.28 14.06
C VAL A 430 -42.19 -8.77 14.56
N THR A 431 -41.39 -9.67 15.12
CA THR A 431 -40.06 -9.37 15.67
C THR A 431 -38.99 -10.20 14.95
N CYS A 432 -37.87 -9.58 14.60
CA CYS A 432 -36.68 -10.26 14.07
C CYS A 432 -35.94 -10.96 15.22
N THR A 433 -35.51 -12.19 15.00
CA THR A 433 -34.70 -12.96 15.95
C THR A 433 -33.79 -13.90 15.17
N ALA A 434 -32.47 -13.67 15.24
CA ALA A 434 -31.43 -14.47 14.57
C ALA A 434 -31.73 -14.74 13.08
N GLY A 435 -31.99 -13.67 12.32
CA GLY A 435 -32.27 -13.71 10.88
C GLY A 435 -33.66 -14.24 10.48
N MET A 436 -34.51 -14.62 11.43
CA MET A 436 -35.87 -15.10 11.19
C MET A 436 -36.93 -14.20 11.84
N TRP A 437 -38.10 -14.08 11.22
CA TRP A 437 -39.25 -13.37 11.78
C TRP A 437 -40.15 -14.30 12.59
N SER A 438 -40.68 -13.80 13.72
CA SER A 438 -41.80 -14.42 14.42
C SER A 438 -43.05 -14.53 13.53
N ASP A 439 -43.88 -15.57 13.68
CA ASP A 439 -45.07 -15.78 12.83
C ASP A 439 -45.96 -14.53 12.70
N VAL A 440 -46.41 -14.26 11.47
CA VAL A 440 -47.40 -13.22 11.18
C VAL A 440 -48.76 -13.64 11.74
N LYS A 441 -49.19 -12.98 12.82
CA LYS A 441 -50.44 -13.30 13.54
C LYS A 441 -51.56 -12.29 13.31
N LEU A 442 -51.36 -11.26 12.48
CA LEU A 442 -52.40 -10.29 12.17
C LEU A 442 -53.50 -10.95 11.32
N GLU A 443 -54.77 -10.59 11.56
CA GLU A 443 -55.89 -10.98 10.70
C GLU A 443 -56.61 -9.73 10.19
N CYS A 444 -56.84 -9.65 8.88
CA CYS A 444 -57.45 -8.52 8.19
C CYS A 444 -58.71 -8.95 7.42
N GLY A 445 -59.88 -8.68 8.01
CA GLY A 445 -61.18 -8.88 7.37
C GLY A 445 -61.63 -7.64 6.59
N ARG A 446 -62.59 -7.81 5.67
CA ARG A 446 -63.22 -6.68 4.96
C ARG A 446 -63.95 -5.76 5.95
N LYS A 447 -63.86 -4.44 5.76
CA LYS A 447 -64.73 -3.48 6.46
C LYS A 447 -66.19 -3.70 6.07
N SER A 448 -67.12 -3.36 6.95
CA SER A 448 -68.55 -3.27 6.64
C SER A 448 -68.92 -1.82 6.32
N CYS A 449 -69.72 -1.60 5.28
CA CYS A 449 -70.30 -0.28 4.96
C CYS A 449 -71.60 0.02 5.73
N GLY A 450 -72.10 -0.93 6.53
CA GLY A 450 -73.39 -0.80 7.21
C GLY A 450 -74.56 -0.75 6.23
N SER A 451 -75.61 -0.01 6.56
CA SER A 451 -76.82 0.11 5.72
C SER A 451 -76.56 0.93 4.44
N PRO A 452 -77.06 0.50 3.26
CA PRO A 452 -77.05 1.31 2.02
C PRO A 452 -78.06 2.47 2.05
N GLY A 453 -78.77 2.69 3.16
CA GLY A 453 -79.87 3.64 3.29
C GLY A 453 -81.22 3.01 2.92
N GLU A 454 -82.28 3.82 2.97
CA GLU A 454 -83.66 3.40 2.74
C GLU A 454 -84.20 4.00 1.44
N VAL A 455 -84.84 3.18 0.61
CA VAL A 455 -85.51 3.62 -0.62
C VAL A 455 -87.00 3.73 -0.31
N MET A 456 -87.58 4.94 -0.41
CA MET A 456 -89.04 5.08 -0.27
C MET A 456 -89.74 4.42 -1.47
N ASN A 457 -90.78 3.63 -1.21
CA ASN A 457 -91.51 2.82 -2.21
C ASN A 457 -90.60 1.83 -2.97
N GLY A 458 -89.63 1.25 -2.26
CA GLY A 458 -88.74 0.21 -2.78
C GLY A 458 -87.88 -0.40 -1.67
N ARG A 459 -86.88 -1.18 -2.06
CA ARG A 459 -85.93 -1.83 -1.16
C ARG A 459 -84.58 -2.06 -1.83
N PHE A 460 -83.52 -2.14 -1.03
CA PHE A 460 -82.25 -2.71 -1.46
C PHE A 460 -82.26 -4.23 -1.31
N ASN A 461 -81.85 -4.94 -2.36
CA ASN A 461 -81.42 -6.32 -2.32
C ASN A 461 -79.93 -6.37 -1.92
N LEU A 462 -79.64 -7.09 -0.84
CA LEU A 462 -78.30 -7.24 -0.24
C LEU A 462 -77.75 -8.67 -0.37
N SER A 463 -78.13 -9.38 -1.44
CA SER A 463 -77.72 -10.79 -1.66
C SER A 463 -76.21 -11.00 -1.77
N GLU A 464 -75.43 -9.98 -2.16
CA GLU A 464 -73.96 -10.04 -2.23
C GLU A 464 -73.27 -9.74 -0.89
N GLY A 465 -73.98 -9.14 0.08
CA GLY A 465 -73.44 -8.74 1.39
C GLY A 465 -73.45 -7.23 1.64
N ILE A 466 -72.63 -6.80 2.61
CA ILE A 466 -72.46 -5.39 3.04
C ILE A 466 -70.99 -5.03 3.35
N LEU A 467 -70.05 -5.89 2.96
CA LEU A 467 -68.63 -5.76 3.20
C LEU A 467 -67.90 -5.17 1.99
N PHE A 468 -66.67 -4.72 2.18
CA PHE A 468 -65.87 -4.07 1.13
C PHE A 468 -65.79 -4.88 -0.18
N GLY A 469 -66.31 -4.29 -1.26
CA GLY A 469 -66.47 -4.89 -2.58
C GLY A 469 -67.86 -5.47 -2.90
N ASP A 470 -68.73 -5.66 -1.90
CA ASP A 470 -70.10 -6.19 -2.07
C ASP A 470 -71.05 -5.10 -2.63
N LYS A 471 -72.18 -5.50 -3.21
CA LYS A 471 -73.15 -4.58 -3.87
C LYS A 471 -74.56 -4.64 -3.29
N ALA A 472 -75.18 -3.46 -3.24
CA ALA A 472 -76.59 -3.27 -2.93
C ALA A 472 -77.34 -2.87 -4.21
N VAL A 473 -78.38 -3.62 -4.58
CA VAL A 473 -79.18 -3.39 -5.79
C VAL A 473 -80.59 -2.92 -5.41
N ALA A 474 -80.98 -1.72 -5.81
CA ALA A 474 -82.30 -1.18 -5.54
C ALA A 474 -83.38 -1.84 -6.41
N THR A 475 -84.59 -1.99 -5.88
CA THR A 475 -85.76 -2.47 -6.59
C THR A 475 -86.99 -1.74 -6.05
N CYS A 476 -87.78 -1.12 -6.92
CA CYS A 476 -89.00 -0.43 -6.52
C CYS A 476 -90.14 -1.42 -6.25
N ASP A 477 -91.11 -0.98 -5.45
CA ASP A 477 -92.33 -1.73 -5.22
C ASP A 477 -93.32 -1.59 -6.39
N THR A 478 -94.28 -2.51 -6.50
CA THR A 478 -95.24 -2.57 -7.61
C THR A 478 -96.00 -1.25 -7.78
N GLY A 479 -95.98 -0.70 -9.00
CA GLY A 479 -96.55 0.62 -9.30
C GLY A 479 -95.56 1.80 -9.20
N TYR A 480 -94.28 1.55 -8.89
CA TYR A 480 -93.23 2.57 -8.86
C TYR A 480 -92.07 2.22 -9.80
N MET A 481 -91.43 3.24 -10.37
CA MET A 481 -90.32 3.13 -11.32
C MET A 481 -89.03 3.77 -10.77
N LEU A 482 -87.89 3.18 -11.10
CA LEU A 482 -86.59 3.52 -10.53
C LEU A 482 -85.93 4.70 -11.24
N VAL A 483 -85.55 5.72 -10.48
CA VAL A 483 -84.86 6.93 -10.96
C VAL A 483 -83.48 7.03 -10.29
N GLY A 484 -82.42 7.04 -11.11
CA GLY A 484 -81.03 7.11 -10.67
C GLY A 484 -80.27 5.77 -10.80
N SER A 485 -79.12 5.65 -10.13
CA SER A 485 -78.34 4.40 -10.14
C SER A 485 -79.02 3.34 -9.28
N GLY A 486 -79.45 2.25 -9.91
CA GLY A 486 -79.99 1.08 -9.22
C GLY A 486 -78.97 0.23 -8.47
N VAL A 487 -77.68 0.58 -8.49
CA VAL A 487 -76.62 -0.16 -7.82
C VAL A 487 -75.75 0.78 -7.00
N ARG A 488 -75.38 0.35 -5.79
CA ARG A 488 -74.33 0.93 -4.94
C ARG A 488 -73.29 -0.13 -4.59
N THR A 489 -72.02 0.25 -4.49
CA THR A 489 -70.89 -0.61 -4.13
C THR A 489 -70.33 -0.21 -2.76
N CYS A 490 -69.95 -1.19 -1.93
CA CYS A 490 -69.32 -0.92 -0.64
C CYS A 490 -67.82 -0.61 -0.83
N MET A 491 -67.45 0.66 -0.69
CA MET A 491 -66.08 1.17 -0.77
C MET A 491 -65.45 1.35 0.62
N ASP A 492 -64.18 1.72 0.71
CA ASP A 492 -63.41 1.72 1.96
C ASP A 492 -63.87 2.77 2.99
N GLY A 493 -64.57 3.81 2.52
CA GLY A 493 -65.25 4.85 3.30
C GLY A 493 -66.78 4.71 3.38
N GLY A 494 -67.38 3.63 2.86
CA GLY A 494 -68.84 3.42 2.85
C GLY A 494 -69.43 3.13 1.46
N TRP A 495 -70.76 3.09 1.38
CA TRP A 495 -71.48 2.88 0.12
C TRP A 495 -71.30 4.07 -0.85
N ASP A 496 -70.91 3.80 -2.09
CA ASP A 496 -70.73 4.81 -3.14
C ASP A 496 -72.05 5.48 -3.61
N GLY A 497 -71.95 6.53 -4.41
CA GLY A 497 -73.12 7.18 -5.03
C GLY A 497 -74.12 7.82 -4.06
N ARG A 498 -75.38 7.87 -4.47
CA ARG A 498 -76.53 8.33 -3.66
C ARG A 498 -77.63 7.25 -3.69
N VAL A 499 -78.55 7.28 -2.73
CA VAL A 499 -79.74 6.43 -2.73
C VAL A 499 -80.64 6.82 -3.92
N PRO A 500 -81.10 5.87 -4.75
CA PRO A 500 -82.03 6.14 -5.85
C PRO A 500 -83.46 6.37 -5.34
N VAL A 501 -84.31 6.95 -6.20
CA VAL A 501 -85.71 7.27 -5.86
C VAL A 501 -86.65 6.34 -6.65
N CYS A 502 -87.74 5.91 -6.03
CA CYS A 502 -88.84 5.21 -6.70
C CYS A 502 -90.03 6.15 -6.85
N GLU A 503 -90.29 6.61 -8.07
CA GLU A 503 -91.38 7.52 -8.41
C GLU A 503 -92.61 6.74 -8.88
N VAL A 504 -93.82 7.23 -8.59
CA VAL A 504 -95.06 6.50 -8.94
C VAL A 504 -95.27 6.46 -10.45
N VAL A 505 -95.63 5.29 -10.97
CA VAL A 505 -96.02 5.13 -12.38
C VAL A 505 -97.32 5.90 -12.63
N LYS A 506 -97.35 6.68 -13.70
CA LYS A 506 -98.51 7.51 -14.09
C LYS A 506 -99.04 7.08 -15.45
N CYS A 507 -100.35 6.87 -15.52
CA CYS A 507 -101.09 6.76 -16.76
C CYS A 507 -101.43 8.15 -17.33
N GLY A 508 -101.54 8.26 -18.64
CA GLY A 508 -102.07 9.46 -19.30
C GLY A 508 -103.59 9.60 -19.16
N LYS A 509 -104.18 10.51 -19.95
CA LYS A 509 -105.63 10.73 -20.01
C LYS A 509 -106.39 9.47 -20.47
N PRO A 510 -107.50 9.06 -19.81
CA PRO A 510 -108.26 7.86 -20.16
C PRO A 510 -108.95 7.98 -21.54
N PRO A 511 -109.22 6.88 -22.26
CA PRO A 511 -109.80 6.92 -23.60
C PRO A 511 -111.26 7.43 -23.62
N ASN A 512 -111.65 8.12 -24.68
CA ASN A 512 -113.05 8.47 -24.92
C ASN A 512 -113.80 7.30 -25.57
N ILE A 513 -115.11 7.19 -25.29
CA ILE A 513 -116.03 6.23 -25.93
C ILE A 513 -117.15 6.99 -26.66
N VAL A 514 -118.02 6.26 -27.38
CA VAL A 514 -119.13 6.83 -28.17
C VAL A 514 -120.46 6.56 -27.46
N ASN A 515 -121.36 7.53 -27.47
CA ASN A 515 -122.67 7.51 -26.78
C ASN A 515 -122.54 7.25 -25.26
N GLY A 516 -121.51 7.82 -24.64
CA GLY A 516 -121.12 7.63 -23.25
C GLY A 516 -119.77 8.27 -22.94
N GLY A 517 -119.32 8.20 -21.70
CA GLY A 517 -118.03 8.79 -21.29
C GLY A 517 -117.70 8.60 -19.80
N PRO A 518 -116.55 9.12 -19.36
CA PRO A 518 -116.18 9.14 -17.94
C PRO A 518 -117.23 9.88 -17.09
N VAL A 519 -117.59 9.32 -15.94
CA VAL A 519 -118.58 9.90 -14.99
C VAL A 519 -118.10 11.23 -14.39
N VAL A 520 -116.78 11.44 -14.35
CA VAL A 520 -116.10 12.63 -13.84
C VAL A 520 -115.18 13.17 -14.94
N PRO A 521 -115.06 14.50 -15.15
CA PRO A 521 -114.18 15.07 -16.17
C PRO A 521 -112.74 14.52 -16.07
N PRO A 522 -112.16 14.00 -17.16
CA PRO A 522 -110.87 13.33 -17.09
C PRO A 522 -109.71 14.31 -16.92
N GLU A 523 -108.83 14.03 -15.97
CA GLU A 523 -107.55 14.72 -15.73
C GLU A 523 -106.49 14.30 -16.78
N ASP A 524 -105.31 14.91 -16.77
CA ASP A 524 -104.26 14.65 -17.78
C ASP A 524 -103.27 13.53 -17.37
N THR A 525 -103.11 13.28 -16.07
CA THR A 525 -102.27 12.19 -15.53
C THR A 525 -102.93 11.53 -14.33
N TYR A 526 -102.83 10.21 -14.22
CA TYR A 526 -103.40 9.41 -13.13
C TYR A 526 -102.34 8.49 -12.53
N ASP A 527 -102.23 8.49 -11.20
CA ASP A 527 -101.26 7.64 -10.50
C ASP A 527 -101.69 6.16 -10.51
N TYR A 528 -100.72 5.25 -10.41
CA TYR A 528 -100.95 3.80 -10.33
C TYR A 528 -102.10 3.43 -9.36
N GLY A 529 -102.99 2.55 -9.80
CA GLY A 529 -104.17 2.14 -9.04
C GLY A 529 -105.39 3.07 -9.15
N SER A 530 -105.25 4.26 -9.73
CA SER A 530 -106.39 5.16 -10.02
C SER A 530 -107.46 4.48 -10.88
N VAL A 531 -108.73 4.70 -10.54
CA VAL A 531 -109.89 4.08 -11.21
C VAL A 531 -110.74 5.15 -11.89
N VAL A 532 -111.00 4.97 -13.20
CA VAL A 532 -111.92 5.79 -13.98
C VAL A 532 -113.19 4.97 -14.25
N GLN A 533 -114.36 5.54 -13.95
CA GLN A 533 -115.67 4.93 -14.23
C GLN A 533 -116.34 5.60 -15.43
N TYR A 534 -117.07 4.81 -16.21
CA TYR A 534 -117.84 5.27 -17.38
C TYR A 534 -119.34 5.10 -17.17
N ASP A 535 -120.15 5.91 -17.83
CA ASP A 535 -121.57 5.62 -18.05
C ASP A 535 -121.96 5.87 -19.50
N CYS A 536 -123.10 5.29 -19.89
CA CYS A 536 -123.68 5.49 -21.21
C CYS A 536 -124.71 6.63 -21.20
N GLU A 537 -124.91 7.23 -22.37
CA GLU A 537 -126.01 8.15 -22.61
C GLU A 537 -127.37 7.46 -22.49
N LYS A 538 -128.43 8.26 -22.31
CA LYS A 538 -129.78 7.75 -22.04
C LYS A 538 -130.23 6.78 -23.15
N ASP A 539 -130.90 5.71 -22.71
CA ASP A 539 -131.46 4.64 -23.55
C ASP A 539 -130.41 3.71 -24.22
N TYR A 540 -129.10 3.88 -23.92
CA TYR A 540 -128.04 2.91 -24.20
C TYR A 540 -127.70 2.04 -22.99
N THR A 541 -127.29 0.79 -23.23
CA THR A 541 -126.81 -0.18 -22.24
C THR A 541 -125.29 -0.29 -22.29
N LEU A 542 -124.64 -0.27 -21.12
CA LEU A 542 -123.19 -0.44 -20.96
C LEU A 542 -122.80 -1.92 -21.11
N VAL A 543 -121.89 -2.20 -22.04
CA VAL A 543 -121.36 -3.53 -22.35
C VAL A 543 -119.85 -3.53 -22.12
N GLY A 544 -119.38 -4.33 -21.16
CA GLY A 544 -117.97 -4.37 -20.73
C GLY A 544 -117.80 -3.99 -19.27
N SER A 545 -116.57 -3.61 -18.88
CA SER A 545 -116.27 -3.20 -17.50
C SER A 545 -116.64 -1.73 -17.30
N LYS A 546 -117.51 -1.43 -16.32
CA LYS A 546 -117.89 -0.05 -15.96
C LYS A 546 -116.70 0.79 -15.44
N SER A 547 -115.61 0.15 -15.03
CA SER A 547 -114.40 0.79 -14.53
C SER A 547 -113.12 0.25 -15.18
N ILE A 548 -112.17 1.15 -15.41
CA ILE A 548 -110.80 0.86 -15.87
C ILE A 548 -109.79 1.38 -14.83
N THR A 549 -108.65 0.71 -14.67
CA THR A 549 -107.69 1.00 -13.59
C THR A 549 -106.28 1.20 -14.14
N CYS A 550 -105.58 2.24 -13.70
CA CYS A 550 -104.19 2.51 -14.08
C CYS A 550 -103.26 1.40 -13.58
N ARG A 551 -102.46 0.79 -14.47
CA ARG A 551 -101.59 -0.36 -14.20
C ARG A 551 -100.11 0.00 -14.21
N GLU A 552 -99.28 -0.96 -13.80
CA GLU A 552 -97.83 -0.82 -13.64
C GLU A 552 -97.08 -0.56 -14.96
N ASN A 553 -97.72 -0.79 -16.11
CA ASN A 553 -97.18 -0.46 -17.43
C ASN A 553 -97.52 0.97 -17.91
N GLY A 554 -98.22 1.77 -17.11
CA GLY A 554 -98.64 3.13 -17.49
C GLY A 554 -99.93 3.19 -18.34
N GLU A 555 -100.67 2.09 -18.46
CA GLU A 555 -101.94 2.03 -19.20
C GLU A 555 -103.15 1.77 -18.29
N PHE A 556 -104.33 2.20 -18.73
CA PHE A 556 -105.59 1.79 -18.10
C PHE A 556 -106.03 0.40 -18.59
N GLN A 557 -106.33 -0.50 -17.65
CA GLN A 557 -106.84 -1.84 -17.96
C GLN A 557 -107.95 -2.27 -16.99
N PRO A 558 -109.02 -2.97 -17.45
CA PRO A 558 -109.24 -3.45 -18.83
C PRO A 558 -109.57 -2.32 -19.83
N ALA A 559 -109.80 -2.68 -21.09
CA ALA A 559 -110.30 -1.75 -22.11
C ALA A 559 -111.64 -1.11 -21.69
N PRO A 560 -111.94 0.13 -22.14
CA PRO A 560 -113.18 0.83 -21.78
C PRO A 560 -114.43 0.16 -22.39
N PRO A 561 -115.62 0.38 -21.81
CA PRO A 561 -116.85 -0.28 -22.23
C PRO A 561 -117.49 0.35 -23.48
N GLU A 562 -118.36 -0.41 -24.14
CA GLU A 562 -119.18 0.04 -25.27
C GLU A 562 -120.62 0.36 -24.84
N CYS A 563 -121.29 1.29 -25.53
CA CYS A 563 -122.68 1.67 -25.26
C CYS A 563 -123.59 1.23 -26.42
N LYS A 564 -124.55 0.32 -26.16
CA LYS A 564 -125.39 -0.32 -27.18
C LYS A 564 -126.89 -0.22 -26.87
N MET A 565 -127.71 0.06 -27.89
CA MET A 565 -129.17 0.13 -27.77
C MET A 565 -129.78 -1.25 -28.10
N VAL A 566 -130.71 -1.76 -27.27
CA VAL A 566 -131.25 -3.14 -27.37
C VAL A 566 -132.78 -3.12 -27.38
N SER A 567 -133.39 -3.80 -28.36
CA SER A 567 -134.84 -3.88 -28.54
C SER A 567 -135.24 -5.15 -29.30
N CYS A 568 -136.23 -5.90 -28.80
CA CYS A 568 -136.69 -7.17 -29.37
C CYS A 568 -138.09 -7.08 -30.01
N PRO A 569 -138.34 -7.74 -31.16
CA PRO A 569 -139.63 -7.71 -31.86
C PRO A 569 -140.71 -8.51 -31.10
N SER A 570 -142.00 -8.21 -31.29
CA SER A 570 -143.07 -8.95 -30.61
C SER A 570 -143.26 -10.38 -31.17
N PRO A 571 -143.23 -11.45 -30.35
CA PRO A 571 -143.54 -12.81 -30.80
C PRO A 571 -145.02 -12.96 -31.18
N VAL A 572 -145.28 -13.83 -32.16
CA VAL A 572 -146.62 -14.26 -32.58
C VAL A 572 -146.67 -15.79 -32.51
N VAL A 573 -147.73 -16.33 -31.90
CA VAL A 573 -147.90 -17.77 -31.63
C VAL A 573 -149.31 -18.17 -32.06
N GLU A 574 -149.44 -18.98 -33.11
CA GLU A 574 -150.74 -19.50 -33.55
C GLU A 574 -151.29 -20.54 -32.56
N ASN A 575 -152.63 -20.57 -32.43
CA ASN A 575 -153.35 -21.41 -31.46
C ASN A 575 -152.90 -21.26 -29.99
N GLY A 576 -152.24 -20.14 -29.66
CA GLY A 576 -151.92 -19.72 -28.30
C GLY A 576 -152.29 -18.26 -28.04
N VAL A 577 -152.21 -17.87 -26.77
CA VAL A 577 -152.52 -16.53 -26.26
C VAL A 577 -151.38 -16.02 -25.38
N ARG A 578 -151.06 -14.74 -25.49
CA ARG A 578 -150.08 -14.08 -24.60
C ARG A 578 -150.70 -13.90 -23.22
N ILE A 579 -150.09 -14.49 -22.20
CA ILE A 579 -150.56 -14.40 -20.81
C ILE A 579 -149.80 -13.36 -19.98
N ASP A 580 -148.55 -13.04 -20.35
CA ASP A 580 -147.77 -12.00 -19.67
C ASP A 580 -146.77 -11.31 -20.64
N GLY A 581 -146.23 -10.17 -20.21
CA GLY A 581 -145.38 -9.29 -21.02
C GLY A 581 -146.17 -8.32 -21.90
N ARG A 582 -145.58 -7.13 -22.13
CA ARG A 582 -146.10 -6.10 -23.05
C ARG A 582 -144.92 -5.40 -23.75
N PRO A 583 -145.04 -5.06 -25.04
CA PRO A 583 -144.03 -4.26 -25.74
C PRO A 583 -144.05 -2.80 -25.29
N PRO A 584 -142.96 -2.02 -25.51
CA PRO A 584 -141.71 -2.42 -26.16
C PRO A 584 -140.84 -3.31 -25.27
N TYR A 585 -140.12 -4.26 -25.87
CA TYR A 585 -139.25 -5.19 -25.16
C TYR A 585 -137.79 -4.73 -25.28
N THR A 586 -137.31 -3.98 -24.30
CA THR A 586 -135.88 -3.62 -24.17
C THR A 586 -135.11 -4.73 -23.43
N TYR A 587 -133.78 -4.60 -23.31
CA TYR A 587 -132.93 -5.54 -22.59
C TYR A 587 -133.53 -5.95 -21.21
N LYS A 588 -133.62 -7.27 -20.98
CA LYS A 588 -134.25 -7.98 -19.85
C LYS A 588 -135.76 -7.87 -19.70
N SER A 589 -136.46 -7.28 -20.66
CA SER A 589 -137.94 -7.41 -20.78
C SER A 589 -138.32 -8.83 -21.19
N PHE A 590 -139.44 -9.36 -20.68
CA PHE A 590 -139.89 -10.74 -20.96
C PHE A 590 -141.33 -10.82 -21.47
N VAL A 591 -141.71 -11.97 -22.02
CA VAL A 591 -143.03 -12.25 -22.59
C VAL A 591 -143.40 -13.73 -22.50
N THR A 592 -144.67 -14.03 -22.18
CA THR A 592 -145.13 -15.39 -21.86
C THR A 592 -146.41 -15.76 -22.60
N TYR A 593 -146.49 -17.00 -23.11
CA TYR A 593 -147.59 -17.55 -23.92
C TYR A 593 -148.18 -18.86 -23.33
N ARG A 594 -149.42 -19.19 -23.72
CA ARG A 594 -150.11 -20.46 -23.40
C ARG A 594 -150.95 -20.94 -24.57
N CYS A 595 -151.02 -22.25 -24.83
CA CYS A 595 -151.91 -22.81 -25.86
C CYS A 595 -153.40 -22.72 -25.51
N ASN A 596 -154.23 -22.78 -26.56
CA ASN A 596 -155.69 -22.87 -26.49
C ASN A 596 -156.14 -24.31 -26.19
N ALA A 597 -157.36 -24.47 -25.69
CA ALA A 597 -157.90 -25.78 -25.30
C ALA A 597 -157.99 -26.75 -26.50
N GLY A 598 -157.65 -28.02 -26.26
CA GLY A 598 -157.41 -29.04 -27.30
C GLY A 598 -155.92 -29.25 -27.58
N TYR A 599 -155.14 -28.15 -27.57
CA TYR A 599 -153.75 -28.13 -27.99
C TYR A 599 -152.74 -28.16 -26.82
N GLU A 600 -151.62 -28.82 -27.04
CA GLU A 600 -150.49 -28.98 -26.11
C GLU A 600 -149.24 -28.25 -26.65
N MET A 601 -148.44 -27.65 -25.75
CA MET A 601 -147.36 -26.73 -26.11
C MET A 601 -146.03 -27.42 -26.42
N GLU A 602 -145.37 -26.97 -27.47
CA GLU A 602 -143.99 -27.34 -27.83
C GLU A 602 -143.13 -26.08 -27.92
N GLY A 603 -142.05 -26.02 -27.11
CA GLY A 603 -141.18 -24.84 -26.97
C GLY A 603 -141.25 -24.19 -25.58
N GLN A 604 -140.46 -23.14 -25.37
CA GLN A 604 -140.38 -22.45 -24.08
C GLN A 604 -141.50 -21.41 -23.95
N ALA A 605 -142.32 -21.54 -22.90
CA ALA A 605 -143.50 -20.69 -22.71
C ALA A 605 -143.19 -19.21 -22.45
N SER A 606 -141.99 -18.88 -21.97
CA SER A 606 -141.55 -17.52 -21.60
C SER A 606 -140.19 -17.20 -22.22
N LEU A 607 -140.06 -16.00 -22.79
CA LEU A 607 -138.87 -15.51 -23.50
C LEU A 607 -138.39 -14.19 -22.89
N THR A 608 -137.07 -13.96 -22.82
CA THR A 608 -136.46 -12.71 -22.33
C THR A 608 -135.64 -12.05 -23.44
N CYS A 609 -135.67 -10.72 -23.54
CA CYS A 609 -134.89 -9.95 -24.50
C CYS A 609 -133.46 -9.76 -24.00
N GLU A 610 -132.51 -10.50 -24.54
CA GLU A 610 -131.07 -10.35 -24.28
C GLU A 610 -130.42 -9.40 -25.30
N ILE A 611 -129.12 -9.13 -25.16
CA ILE A 611 -128.38 -8.15 -25.99
C ILE A 611 -128.51 -8.42 -27.50
N GLU A 612 -128.51 -9.71 -27.89
CA GLU A 612 -128.54 -10.16 -29.30
C GLU A 612 -129.95 -10.58 -29.76
N GLY A 613 -131.00 -10.39 -28.94
CA GLY A 613 -132.38 -10.78 -29.26
C GLY A 613 -133.05 -11.68 -28.21
N TRP A 614 -134.11 -12.40 -28.58
CA TRP A 614 -134.84 -13.26 -27.64
C TRP A 614 -134.03 -14.48 -27.18
N SER A 615 -134.15 -14.81 -25.89
CA SER A 615 -133.46 -15.91 -25.22
C SER A 615 -133.76 -17.31 -25.77
N ALA A 616 -134.86 -17.48 -26.51
CA ALA A 616 -135.24 -18.70 -27.20
C ALA A 616 -136.20 -18.41 -28.39
N PRO A 617 -136.40 -19.37 -29.33
CA PRO A 617 -137.41 -19.29 -30.38
C PRO A 617 -138.85 -19.30 -29.84
N TYR A 618 -139.81 -18.89 -30.68
CA TYR A 618 -141.23 -18.79 -30.30
C TYR A 618 -141.89 -20.19 -30.18
N PRO A 619 -142.76 -20.44 -29.18
CA PRO A 619 -143.42 -21.74 -28.97
C PRO A 619 -144.61 -22.00 -29.92
N THR A 620 -145.09 -23.25 -29.98
CA THR A 620 -146.19 -23.73 -30.87
C THR A 620 -147.14 -24.72 -30.17
N CYS A 621 -148.24 -25.17 -30.82
CA CYS A 621 -149.38 -25.88 -30.18
C CYS A 621 -150.00 -27.03 -31.06
N LYS A 622 -150.29 -28.24 -30.52
CA LYS A 622 -150.74 -29.47 -31.28
C LYS A 622 -151.77 -30.41 -30.54
N ASP A 623 -152.57 -31.24 -31.26
CA ASP A 623 -153.70 -32.09 -30.78
C ASP A 623 -153.38 -33.53 -30.23
N ARG A 624 -154.38 -34.32 -29.77
CA ARG A 624 -154.27 -35.61 -28.99
C ARG A 624 -155.20 -36.80 -29.40
N VAL A 625 -154.80 -38.08 -29.19
CA VAL A 625 -155.54 -39.37 -29.48
C VAL A 625 -155.20 -40.54 -28.49
N THR A 626 -155.96 -41.67 -28.38
CA THR A 626 -155.78 -42.78 -27.38
C THR A 626 -156.17 -44.24 -27.79
N ARG A 627 -155.52 -45.30 -27.23
CA ARG A 627 -156.03 -46.71 -26.97
C ARG A 627 -154.99 -47.61 -26.16
N PRO A 628 -155.26 -48.88 -25.71
CA PRO A 628 -155.03 -49.23 -24.29
C PRO A 628 -154.33 -50.58 -23.88
N THR A 629 -154.05 -50.68 -22.56
CA THR A 629 -154.02 -51.88 -21.64
C THR A 629 -152.89 -52.94 -21.65
N ASP A 630 -152.02 -52.82 -20.64
CA ASP A 630 -151.83 -53.74 -19.47
C ASP A 630 -150.64 -54.75 -19.38
N LEU A 631 -150.21 -54.95 -18.12
CA LEU A 631 -149.22 -55.86 -17.50
C LEU A 631 -147.71 -55.72 -17.80
N THR A 632 -146.94 -56.19 -16.80
CA THR A 632 -145.46 -56.20 -16.65
C THR A 632 -144.96 -57.68 -16.72
N PRO A 633 -143.66 -58.09 -16.59
CA PRO A 633 -142.47 -57.35 -16.12
C PRO A 633 -141.07 -57.70 -16.73
N LYS A 634 -140.02 -57.11 -16.11
CA LYS A 634 -138.62 -57.62 -15.93
C LYS A 634 -137.63 -57.81 -17.11
N ALA A 635 -136.60 -56.96 -17.06
CA ALA A 635 -135.16 -57.29 -16.89
C ALA A 635 -134.25 -57.66 -18.11
N ASN A 636 -132.97 -57.25 -17.97
CA ASN A 636 -131.75 -57.62 -18.72
C ASN A 636 -131.66 -57.16 -20.21
N ASP A 637 -130.51 -56.85 -20.81
CA ASP A 637 -129.13 -56.55 -20.37
C ASP A 637 -128.29 -56.04 -21.59
N ASN A 638 -127.12 -55.43 -21.34
CA ASN A 638 -125.92 -55.28 -22.20
C ASN A 638 -125.88 -54.45 -23.53
N THR A 639 -124.77 -53.69 -23.67
CA THR A 639 -124.01 -53.26 -24.88
C THR A 639 -124.65 -52.45 -26.04
N GLY A 640 -123.91 -51.46 -26.59
CA GLY A 640 -124.23 -50.89 -27.93
C GLY A 640 -123.57 -49.55 -28.36
N ILE A 641 -122.28 -49.59 -28.72
CA ILE A 641 -121.41 -48.50 -29.24
C ILE A 641 -121.93 -47.80 -30.53
N ILE A 642 -121.66 -46.49 -30.77
CA ILE A 642 -121.03 -45.86 -32.00
C ILE A 642 -121.29 -44.31 -32.14
N ALA A 643 -120.38 -43.61 -32.86
CA ALA A 643 -120.31 -42.17 -33.20
C ALA A 643 -121.47 -41.65 -34.11
N GLY A 644 -121.61 -40.37 -34.52
CA GLY A 644 -120.78 -39.14 -34.49
C GLY A 644 -121.61 -37.96 -35.12
N SER A 645 -121.13 -36.90 -35.79
CA SER A 645 -119.80 -36.47 -36.29
C SER A 645 -119.84 -34.99 -36.81
N VAL A 646 -118.75 -34.20 -36.68
CA VAL A 646 -118.16 -33.27 -37.72
C VAL A 646 -119.02 -32.02 -38.15
N VAL A 647 -118.54 -30.80 -38.50
CA VAL A 647 -117.34 -30.16 -39.13
C VAL A 647 -116.91 -28.92 -38.30
N ALA A 648 -115.64 -28.68 -37.89
CA ALA A 648 -114.51 -27.98 -38.55
C ALA A 648 -114.76 -26.50 -38.95
N VAL A 649 -113.79 -25.58 -39.12
CA VAL A 649 -112.32 -25.62 -39.37
C VAL A 649 -111.73 -24.23 -38.92
N LEU A 650 -110.45 -23.84 -38.79
CA LEU A 650 -109.15 -24.30 -39.31
C LEU A 650 -108.00 -24.31 -38.23
N ALA A 651 -106.90 -23.53 -38.40
CA ALA A 651 -105.64 -23.55 -37.62
C ALA A 651 -104.90 -22.16 -37.75
N VAL A 652 -103.56 -21.91 -37.63
CA VAL A 652 -102.32 -22.73 -37.79
C VAL A 652 -101.03 -21.96 -37.34
N ILE A 653 -99.90 -22.67 -37.09
CA ILE A 653 -98.45 -22.22 -37.05
C ILE A 653 -98.00 -21.27 -35.90
N CYS A 654 -96.81 -21.36 -35.25
CA CYS A 654 -95.78 -22.38 -34.93
C CYS A 654 -94.91 -21.82 -33.75
N LEU A 655 -94.30 -22.56 -32.80
CA LEU A 655 -93.28 -23.64 -32.85
C LEU A 655 -91.92 -23.18 -33.46
N ALA A 656 -90.73 -23.57 -32.97
CA ALA A 656 -90.29 -24.62 -32.01
C ALA A 656 -89.09 -24.11 -31.14
N ILE A 657 -88.25 -24.84 -30.37
CA ILE A 657 -87.78 -26.25 -30.30
C ILE A 657 -87.51 -26.67 -28.84
N VAL A 658 -87.56 -27.99 -28.52
CA VAL A 658 -87.18 -28.60 -27.23
C VAL A 658 -86.04 -29.62 -27.39
N ALA A 659 -84.97 -29.53 -26.58
CA ALA A 659 -83.92 -30.54 -26.36
C ALA A 659 -82.88 -30.05 -25.30
N VAL A 660 -82.19 -30.86 -24.47
CA VAL A 660 -82.43 -32.23 -23.97
C VAL A 660 -81.55 -32.50 -22.71
N VAL A 661 -82.04 -33.31 -21.75
CA VAL A 661 -81.34 -34.10 -20.69
C VAL A 661 -80.40 -33.42 -19.65
N TYR A 662 -80.66 -33.75 -18.38
CA TYR A 662 -79.81 -33.59 -17.18
C TYR A 662 -78.66 -34.62 -17.11
N LYS A 663 -77.42 -34.24 -16.72
CA LYS A 663 -76.58 -35.05 -15.80
C LYS A 663 -75.33 -34.40 -15.18
N VAL A 664 -75.40 -34.20 -13.85
CA VAL A 664 -74.39 -34.46 -12.80
C VAL A 664 -72.90 -34.67 -13.18
N LYS A 665 -72.08 -33.62 -12.97
CA LYS A 665 -70.90 -33.55 -12.05
C LYS A 665 -70.06 -34.83 -11.81
N ARG A 666 -68.76 -34.83 -12.21
CA ARG A 666 -67.54 -34.86 -11.32
C ARG A 666 -66.22 -35.40 -11.97
N SER A 667 -65.21 -34.54 -12.10
CA SER A 667 -63.74 -34.76 -11.96
C SER A 667 -63.01 -35.99 -12.57
N SER A 668 -62.03 -35.75 -13.46
CA SER A 668 -60.71 -36.44 -13.43
C SER A 668 -59.59 -35.62 -14.12
N ARG A 669 -58.33 -36.08 -13.98
CA ARG A 669 -57.05 -35.40 -14.33
C ARG A 669 -56.54 -35.70 -15.76
N GLY A 670 -55.74 -34.77 -16.29
CA GLY A 670 -54.70 -35.00 -17.31
C GLY A 670 -55.13 -34.83 -18.78
N GLY A 671 -54.28 -34.39 -19.72
CA GLY A 671 -52.92 -33.83 -19.59
C GLY A 671 -52.16 -33.84 -20.94
N TYR A 672 -51.34 -32.80 -21.22
CA TYR A 672 -50.66 -32.51 -22.52
C TYR A 672 -51.63 -32.28 -23.70
N SER A 673 -51.33 -31.52 -24.78
CA SER A 673 -50.26 -30.59 -25.17
C SER A 673 -50.93 -29.44 -25.98
N SER A 674 -50.35 -28.33 -26.47
CA SER A 674 -48.97 -27.99 -26.87
C SER A 674 -48.80 -26.48 -27.17
N ASN A 675 -47.55 -25.99 -27.12
CA ASN A 675 -46.95 -24.91 -27.95
C ASN A 675 -47.63 -23.51 -28.08
N VAL A 676 -46.98 -22.48 -27.52
CA VAL A 676 -46.51 -21.26 -28.26
C VAL A 676 -45.16 -20.83 -27.64
N ALA A 677 -44.29 -20.18 -28.41
CA ALA A 677 -42.98 -19.67 -27.97
C ALA A 677 -43.13 -18.32 -27.19
N THR A 678 -42.15 -17.77 -26.48
CA THR A 678 -40.79 -17.43 -26.94
C THR A 678 -39.69 -17.69 -25.90
N LYS A 679 -38.45 -17.74 -26.39
CA LYS A 679 -37.21 -17.84 -25.60
C LYS A 679 -36.43 -16.53 -25.77
N ASN A 680 -35.84 -16.02 -24.69
CA ASN A 680 -34.57 -15.29 -24.75
C ASN A 680 -33.87 -15.44 -23.39
N SER A 681 -32.57 -15.73 -23.45
CA SER A 681 -31.69 -15.99 -22.31
C SER A 681 -30.26 -15.77 -22.80
N GLU A 682 -29.53 -14.88 -22.18
CA GLU A 682 -28.07 -14.79 -22.30
C GLU A 682 -27.49 -14.68 -20.88
N ASP A 683 -26.31 -15.26 -20.70
CA ASP A 683 -25.81 -15.76 -19.42
C ASP A 683 -24.73 -14.86 -18.78
N ASN A 684 -24.34 -15.22 -17.55
CA ASN A 684 -23.12 -14.69 -16.93
C ASN A 684 -21.86 -15.22 -17.63
N GLU A 685 -20.79 -14.41 -17.70
CA GLU A 685 -19.43 -14.90 -17.40
C GLU A 685 -18.45 -13.75 -17.12
N LEU A 686 -18.21 -13.46 -15.81
CA LEU A 686 -16.91 -13.18 -15.16
C LEU A 686 -17.09 -12.72 -13.70
#